data_AF-A0A957FDR3-F1
#
_entry.id   AF-A0A957FDR3-F1
#
_cell.length_a   1.000
_cell.length_b   1.000
_cell.length_c   1.000
_cell.angle_alpha   90.00
_cell.angle_beta   90.00
_cell.angle_gamma   90.00
#
_symmetry.space_group_name_H-M   'P 1'
#
loop_
_entity.id
_entity.type
_entity.pdbx_description
1 polymer ?
#
loop_
_entity_poly.entity_id
_entity_poly.type
_entity_poly.pdbx_seq_one_letter_code
_entity_poly.pdbx_strand_id
1 'polypeptide(L)'
;MSHYLQRPLRLFRTYDRSNFGFDLVAGITVAVVLLPQAVAFTIIAELPPEMGLYAAVVGAFFGALWGSSDQVHTGPANAISLLVLGTLSSIVIPGTNEYIVAAGVMAVMVGLFQLGMGLARLGILVNFVSHSVIVGFATGAGILIILKQIGPLLQLSYADDNLFTAVLGLAGSLPETHLPTAAIGIGTVVAMLLMRRFSRKLPAALLSMMGASILVYLLRLDQAGVAVIGELPRNLPPLADLPLLDLQLIARLSAGALAVGSIGLVETIAIARSIATQTGQRLDSNQEFVGQGMANLAAGLFSGYPIAGSFSRSAVNVESGAKTPMAAIFSAIFVLLAMFLLAPLAAYLPRAALAGVVILTGYGLIDRAEIGRIWRGAPGDAIIMMATLLGTLFLNLDFAVLAGILLSFALYIMRTSAPRVYPVLPDDDFRHFVHRTDVPECPQLAIIDVLGDLYFGAVNHVEEAILAHAAENPEQRFLILRMNRINHCDFSGIHMLEGVVRAYRERGGDVFVVRVSPAVQHLMNSTGFERYLGLDHFHSEDEIISHVFHRTLDPAVCIYECPHRAFRECQNLPKRVDVADVPRLADIPDTRIETIPPDVLWQQLRNGQGTPRPLVLDVREPREFRQGHIPDAELLPLPRLMAANADLPADRPIVLVCRGGRRSRRAAYVLQRSGRSNVAALRGGMLAWEAAGLLEAID
;
A
#
# COMPACT_ATOMS: atom_id res chain seq x y z
N MET A 1 -27.37 -7.53 -1.28
CA MET A 1 -27.70 -8.09 -2.61
C MET A 1 -28.62 -7.19 -3.43
N SER A 2 -29.66 -6.56 -2.84
CA SER A 2 -30.67 -5.81 -3.61
C SER A 2 -30.15 -4.57 -4.38
N HIS A 3 -29.07 -3.94 -3.94
CA HIS A 3 -28.58 -2.70 -4.58
C HIS A 3 -28.07 -2.91 -6.01
N TYR A 4 -27.27 -3.97 -6.25
CA TYR A 4 -26.63 -4.18 -7.56
C TYR A 4 -27.63 -4.51 -8.67
N LEU A 5 -28.69 -5.27 -8.34
CA LEU A 5 -29.74 -5.66 -9.28
C LEU A 5 -30.72 -4.52 -9.61
N GLN A 6 -30.76 -3.46 -8.79
CA GLN A 6 -31.62 -2.30 -9.01
C GLN A 6 -31.01 -1.25 -9.96
N ARG A 7 -29.77 -1.45 -10.44
CA ARG A 7 -29.07 -0.50 -11.31
C ARG A 7 -29.86 -0.11 -12.57
N PRO A 8 -30.48 -1.04 -13.32
CA PRO A 8 -31.30 -0.69 -14.48
C PRO A 8 -32.47 0.24 -14.12
N LEU A 9 -33.19 -0.09 -13.05
CA LEU A 9 -34.32 0.72 -12.57
C LEU A 9 -33.89 2.13 -12.19
N ARG A 10 -32.71 2.28 -11.57
CA ARG A 10 -32.17 3.59 -11.24
C ARG A 10 -31.75 4.36 -12.48
N LEU A 11 -31.04 3.72 -13.41
CA LEU A 11 -30.62 4.32 -14.67
C LEU A 11 -31.81 4.99 -15.38
N PHE A 12 -32.90 4.26 -15.58
CA PHE A 12 -34.08 4.80 -16.26
C PHE A 12 -34.84 5.85 -15.42
N ARG A 13 -34.84 5.74 -14.09
CA ARG A 13 -35.52 6.71 -13.20
C ARG A 13 -34.77 8.03 -13.05
N THR A 14 -33.44 8.00 -13.05
CA THR A 14 -32.59 9.18 -12.83
C THR A 14 -32.02 9.74 -14.14
N TYR A 15 -32.47 9.24 -15.29
CA TYR A 15 -32.00 9.71 -16.58
C TYR A 15 -32.46 11.14 -16.86
N ASP A 16 -31.50 12.06 -16.96
CA ASP A 16 -31.76 13.43 -17.37
C ASP A 16 -31.94 13.49 -18.90
N ARG A 17 -33.10 13.94 -19.35
CA ARG A 17 -33.44 14.06 -20.77
C ARG A 17 -32.53 15.05 -21.51
N SER A 18 -31.88 15.98 -20.80
CA SER A 18 -30.89 16.88 -21.43
C SER A 18 -29.69 16.12 -22.01
N ASN A 19 -29.42 14.90 -21.53
CA ASN A 19 -28.29 14.09 -21.98
C ASN A 19 -28.59 13.26 -23.24
N PHE A 20 -29.86 13.18 -23.66
CA PHE A 20 -30.29 12.34 -24.78
C PHE A 20 -29.52 12.60 -26.06
N GLY A 21 -29.34 13.87 -26.44
CA GLY A 21 -28.62 14.23 -27.66
C GLY A 21 -27.15 13.82 -27.62
N PHE A 22 -26.49 14.00 -26.46
CA PHE A 22 -25.09 13.63 -26.28
C PHE A 22 -24.89 12.12 -26.33
N ASP A 23 -25.72 11.37 -25.60
CA ASP A 23 -25.63 9.92 -25.53
C ASP A 23 -26.01 9.26 -26.87
N LEU A 24 -27.01 9.78 -27.58
CA LEU A 24 -27.41 9.26 -28.90
C LEU A 24 -26.27 9.41 -29.92
N VAL A 25 -25.69 10.60 -29.99
CA VAL A 25 -24.57 10.92 -30.88
C VAL A 25 -23.35 10.07 -30.55
N ALA A 26 -23.01 9.94 -29.26
CA ALA A 26 -21.93 9.07 -28.83
C ALA A 26 -22.20 7.61 -29.18
N GLY A 27 -23.43 7.12 -28.95
CA GLY A 27 -23.83 5.76 -29.27
C GLY A 27 -23.69 5.42 -30.75
N ILE A 28 -24.17 6.29 -31.65
CA ILE A 28 -24.01 6.12 -33.10
C ILE A 28 -22.53 6.11 -33.48
N THR A 29 -21.75 7.06 -32.95
CA THR A 29 -20.31 7.17 -33.26
C THR A 29 -19.55 5.92 -32.83
N VAL A 30 -19.82 5.40 -31.63
CA VAL A 30 -19.20 4.18 -31.11
C VAL A 30 -19.68 2.95 -31.90
N ALA A 31 -20.94 2.89 -32.30
CA ALA A 31 -21.48 1.78 -33.08
C ALA A 31 -20.79 1.62 -34.45
N VAL A 32 -20.48 2.74 -35.11
CA VAL A 32 -19.70 2.79 -36.35
C VAL A 32 -18.31 2.17 -36.17
N VAL A 33 -17.68 2.38 -35.02
CA VAL A 33 -16.39 1.78 -34.66
C VAL A 33 -16.53 0.31 -34.23
N LEU A 34 -17.61 -0.02 -33.52
CA LEU A 34 -17.87 -1.35 -32.96
C LEU A 34 -18.10 -2.41 -34.03
N LEU A 35 -18.86 -2.09 -35.09
CA LEU A 35 -19.20 -3.01 -36.18
C LEU A 35 -17.98 -3.74 -36.79
N PRO A 36 -16.98 -3.03 -37.37
CA PRO A 36 -15.81 -3.69 -37.97
C PRO A 36 -14.93 -4.37 -36.93
N GLN A 37 -14.81 -3.80 -35.73
CA GLN A 37 -14.00 -4.40 -34.67
C GLN A 37 -14.57 -5.72 -34.20
N ALA A 38 -15.89 -5.81 -34.07
CA ALA A 38 -16.57 -7.04 -33.67
C ALA A 38 -16.28 -8.18 -34.66
N VAL A 39 -16.40 -7.91 -35.96
CA VAL A 39 -16.06 -8.88 -37.01
C VAL A 39 -14.57 -9.26 -36.96
N ALA A 40 -13.67 -8.27 -36.90
CA ALA A 40 -12.24 -8.51 -36.91
C ALA A 40 -11.77 -9.35 -35.71
N PHE A 41 -12.25 -9.03 -34.50
CA PHE A 41 -11.86 -9.75 -33.29
C PHE A 41 -12.42 -11.16 -33.23
N THR A 42 -13.61 -11.40 -33.76
CA THR A 42 -14.16 -12.76 -33.82
C THR A 42 -13.45 -13.64 -34.84
N ILE A 43 -12.94 -13.06 -35.94
CA ILE A 43 -12.06 -13.76 -36.88
C ILE A 43 -10.74 -14.15 -36.20
N ILE A 44 -10.18 -13.29 -35.33
CA ILE A 44 -8.99 -13.63 -34.52
C ILE A 44 -9.28 -14.81 -33.59
N ALA A 45 -10.50 -14.90 -33.05
CA ALA A 45 -10.93 -16.04 -32.24
C ALA A 45 -11.24 -17.30 -33.08
N GLU A 46 -11.05 -17.28 -34.41
CA GLU A 46 -11.44 -18.35 -35.34
C GLU A 46 -12.93 -18.74 -35.24
N LEU A 47 -13.78 -17.76 -34.96
CA LEU A 47 -15.22 -17.90 -34.82
C LEU A 47 -15.96 -17.22 -36.00
N PRO A 48 -17.23 -17.62 -36.27
CA PRO A 48 -18.04 -16.98 -37.30
C PRO A 48 -18.23 -15.47 -37.04
N PRO A 49 -18.10 -14.59 -38.05
CA PRO A 49 -18.22 -13.13 -37.89
C PRO A 49 -19.51 -12.64 -37.20
N GLU A 50 -20.63 -13.32 -37.43
CA GLU A 50 -21.92 -13.04 -36.81
C GLU A 50 -21.88 -13.16 -35.28
N MET A 51 -21.11 -14.11 -34.74
CA MET A 51 -20.94 -14.30 -33.31
C MET A 51 -20.37 -13.03 -32.63
N GLY A 52 -19.48 -12.33 -33.34
CA GLY A 52 -18.90 -11.07 -32.90
C GLY A 52 -19.91 -9.95 -32.84
N LEU A 53 -20.75 -9.83 -33.85
CA LEU A 53 -21.81 -8.82 -33.90
C LEU A 53 -22.86 -9.08 -32.80
N TYR A 54 -23.21 -10.33 -32.55
CA TYR A 54 -24.11 -10.70 -31.45
C TYR A 54 -23.51 -10.33 -30.09
N ALA A 55 -22.25 -10.72 -29.85
CA ALA A 55 -21.52 -10.37 -28.64
C ALA A 55 -21.39 -8.84 -28.46
N ALA A 56 -21.23 -8.08 -29.54
CA ALA A 56 -21.17 -6.63 -29.52
C ALA A 56 -22.50 -5.98 -29.11
N VAL A 57 -23.62 -6.40 -29.69
CA VAL A 57 -24.95 -5.87 -29.35
C VAL A 57 -25.30 -6.21 -27.90
N VAL A 58 -25.19 -7.49 -27.54
CA VAL A 58 -25.60 -8.01 -26.24
C VAL A 58 -24.68 -7.47 -25.14
N GLY A 59 -23.37 -7.48 -25.38
CA GLY A 59 -22.38 -6.98 -24.46
C GLY A 59 -22.56 -5.51 -24.11
N ALA A 60 -22.73 -4.65 -25.12
CA ALA A 60 -22.92 -3.23 -24.92
C ALA A 60 -24.22 -2.93 -24.17
N PHE A 61 -25.30 -3.65 -24.48
CA PHE A 61 -26.60 -3.47 -23.85
C PHE A 61 -26.59 -3.89 -22.37
N PHE A 62 -26.19 -5.12 -22.06
CA PHE A 62 -26.20 -5.65 -20.69
C PHE A 62 -25.10 -5.04 -19.84
N GLY A 63 -23.93 -4.77 -20.42
CA GLY A 63 -22.84 -4.06 -19.75
C GLY A 63 -23.27 -2.67 -19.28
N ALA A 64 -24.01 -1.92 -20.10
CA ALA A 64 -24.51 -0.59 -19.73
C ALA A 64 -25.60 -0.62 -18.65
N LEU A 65 -26.45 -1.64 -18.64
CA LEU A 65 -27.57 -1.74 -17.69
C LEU A 65 -27.12 -2.06 -16.26
N TRP A 66 -26.11 -2.93 -16.12
CA TRP A 66 -25.59 -3.35 -14.82
C TRP A 66 -24.21 -2.81 -14.49
N GLY A 67 -23.53 -2.17 -15.43
CA GLY A 67 -22.24 -1.53 -15.23
C GLY A 67 -22.29 -0.36 -14.25
N SER A 68 -21.13 -0.05 -13.70
CA SER A 68 -20.90 1.07 -12.81
C SER A 68 -20.52 2.31 -13.60
N SER A 69 -19.60 2.15 -14.56
CA SER A 69 -19.09 3.24 -15.37
C SER A 69 -20.12 3.77 -16.36
N ASP A 70 -20.11 5.09 -16.55
CA ASP A 70 -20.97 5.79 -17.50
C ASP A 70 -20.48 5.67 -18.95
N GLN A 71 -19.18 5.41 -19.19
CA GLN A 71 -18.61 5.45 -20.55
C GLN A 71 -17.87 4.19 -20.97
N VAL A 72 -17.65 3.20 -20.09
CA VAL A 72 -17.09 1.90 -20.50
C VAL A 72 -18.03 1.23 -21.49
N HIS A 73 -17.46 0.82 -22.62
CA HIS A 73 -18.18 0.13 -23.68
C HIS A 73 -17.72 -1.33 -23.76
N THR A 74 -18.64 -2.24 -23.42
CA THR A 74 -18.41 -3.69 -23.34
C THR A 74 -18.72 -4.37 -24.67
N GLY A 75 -17.87 -5.31 -25.09
CA GLY A 75 -18.06 -6.11 -26.30
C GLY A 75 -16.81 -6.91 -26.69
N PRO A 76 -16.74 -7.43 -27.92
CA PRO A 76 -15.55 -8.09 -28.47
C PRO A 76 -14.27 -7.28 -28.22
N ALA A 77 -13.24 -7.93 -27.69
CA ALA A 77 -11.95 -7.30 -27.41
C ALA A 77 -10.81 -8.18 -27.96
N ASN A 78 -9.73 -7.53 -28.42
CA ASN A 78 -8.60 -8.21 -29.05
C ASN A 78 -7.94 -9.24 -28.11
N ALA A 79 -7.61 -8.83 -26.88
CA ALA A 79 -6.96 -9.69 -25.89
C ALA A 79 -7.83 -10.90 -25.54
N ILE A 80 -9.12 -10.67 -25.28
CA ILE A 80 -10.09 -11.74 -25.00
C ILE A 80 -10.22 -12.70 -26.18
N SER A 81 -10.22 -12.20 -27.42
CA SER A 81 -10.36 -13.05 -28.61
C SER A 81 -9.14 -13.95 -28.83
N LEU A 82 -7.94 -13.45 -28.59
CA LEU A 82 -6.71 -14.25 -28.62
C LEU A 82 -6.67 -15.30 -27.51
N LEU A 83 -7.14 -14.95 -26.30
CA LEU A 83 -7.22 -15.91 -25.20
C LEU A 83 -8.27 -16.98 -25.45
N VAL A 84 -9.42 -16.62 -26.03
CA VAL A 84 -10.44 -17.58 -26.47
C VAL A 84 -9.85 -18.53 -27.51
N LEU A 85 -9.13 -18.01 -28.52
CA LEU A 85 -8.42 -18.85 -29.48
C LEU A 85 -7.46 -19.82 -28.78
N GLY A 86 -6.53 -19.31 -27.97
CA GLY A 86 -5.49 -20.13 -27.33
C GLY A 86 -6.05 -21.15 -26.33
N THR A 87 -7.13 -20.83 -25.62
CA THR A 87 -7.77 -21.74 -24.67
C THR A 87 -8.63 -22.78 -25.37
N LEU A 88 -9.49 -22.39 -26.32
CA LEU A 88 -10.39 -23.31 -27.01
C LEU A 88 -9.66 -24.23 -27.98
N SER A 89 -8.69 -23.72 -28.75
CA SER A 89 -7.93 -24.52 -29.74
C SER A 89 -7.15 -25.68 -29.10
N SER A 90 -6.84 -25.59 -27.81
CA SER A 90 -6.20 -26.67 -27.05
C SER A 90 -7.14 -27.82 -26.67
N ILE A 91 -8.46 -27.61 -26.82
CA ILE A 91 -9.51 -28.54 -26.36
C ILE A 91 -10.39 -28.99 -27.53
N VAL A 92 -10.69 -28.08 -28.47
CA VAL A 92 -11.63 -28.28 -29.58
C VAL A 92 -11.02 -27.74 -30.87
N ILE A 93 -11.26 -28.44 -31.98
CA ILE A 93 -10.73 -28.06 -33.30
C ILE A 93 -11.49 -26.83 -33.82
N PRO A 94 -10.79 -25.73 -34.20
CA PRO A 94 -11.41 -24.56 -34.79
C PRO A 94 -12.21 -24.84 -36.06
N GLY A 95 -13.25 -24.03 -36.31
CA GLY A 95 -14.14 -24.17 -37.46
C GLY A 95 -15.21 -25.27 -37.32
N THR A 96 -15.22 -26.03 -36.22
CA THR A 96 -16.28 -27.02 -35.94
C THR A 96 -17.46 -26.39 -35.19
N ASN A 97 -18.64 -27.03 -35.26
CA ASN A 97 -19.79 -26.59 -34.47
C ASN A 97 -19.53 -26.71 -32.96
N GLU A 98 -18.77 -27.72 -32.54
CA GLU A 98 -18.35 -27.90 -31.15
C GLU A 98 -17.54 -26.70 -30.64
N TYR A 99 -16.68 -26.12 -31.49
CA TYR A 99 -15.88 -24.94 -31.15
C TYR A 99 -16.75 -23.71 -30.86
N ILE A 100 -17.76 -23.48 -31.70
CA ILE A 100 -18.74 -22.39 -31.54
C ILE A 100 -19.53 -22.57 -30.24
N VAL A 101 -20.01 -23.78 -29.98
CA VAL A 101 -20.75 -24.11 -28.75
C VAL A 101 -19.86 -23.95 -27.52
N ALA A 102 -18.61 -24.41 -27.57
CA ALA A 102 -17.66 -24.27 -26.47
C ALA A 102 -17.34 -22.80 -26.16
N ALA A 103 -17.26 -21.92 -27.17
CA ALA A 103 -17.11 -20.49 -26.97
C ALA A 103 -18.31 -19.86 -26.24
N GLY A 104 -19.54 -20.26 -26.60
CA GLY A 104 -20.75 -19.82 -25.91
C GLY A 104 -20.82 -20.30 -24.46
N VAL A 105 -20.48 -21.58 -24.20
CA VAL A 105 -20.39 -22.13 -22.84
C VAL A 105 -19.32 -21.39 -22.02
N MET A 106 -18.15 -21.12 -22.61
CA MET A 106 -17.09 -20.34 -21.95
C MET A 106 -17.57 -18.94 -21.58
N ALA A 107 -18.33 -18.25 -22.45
CA ALA A 107 -18.89 -16.93 -22.14
C ALA A 107 -19.83 -16.98 -20.93
N VAL A 108 -20.69 -18.00 -20.84
CA VAL A 108 -21.55 -18.23 -19.67
C VAL A 108 -20.72 -18.46 -18.41
N MET A 109 -19.69 -19.30 -18.47
CA MET A 109 -18.80 -19.59 -17.34
C MET A 109 -18.05 -18.34 -16.86
N VAL A 110 -17.50 -17.56 -17.79
CA VAL A 110 -16.88 -16.26 -17.52
C VAL A 110 -17.89 -15.34 -16.83
N GLY A 111 -19.12 -15.25 -17.36
CA GLY A 111 -20.19 -14.43 -16.80
C GLY A 111 -20.55 -14.80 -15.36
N LEU A 112 -20.72 -16.09 -15.09
CA LEU A 112 -21.01 -16.61 -13.74
C LEU A 112 -19.87 -16.34 -12.76
N PHE A 113 -18.61 -16.53 -13.20
CA PHE A 113 -17.44 -16.23 -12.39
C PHE A 113 -17.35 -14.75 -12.02
N GLN A 114 -17.46 -13.85 -13.00
CA GLN A 114 -17.38 -12.40 -12.79
C GLN A 114 -18.54 -11.89 -11.92
N LEU A 115 -19.76 -12.39 -12.16
CA LEU A 115 -20.93 -12.11 -11.35
C LEU A 115 -20.70 -12.56 -9.90
N GLY A 116 -20.18 -13.78 -9.70
CA GLY A 116 -19.80 -14.31 -8.38
C GLY A 116 -18.81 -13.40 -7.65
N MET A 117 -17.76 -12.93 -8.33
CA MET A 117 -16.78 -12.01 -7.75
C MET A 117 -17.38 -10.67 -7.36
N GLY A 118 -18.26 -10.09 -8.20
CA GLY A 118 -18.97 -8.85 -7.88
C GLY A 118 -19.89 -8.99 -6.66
N LEU A 119 -20.62 -10.11 -6.57
CA LEU A 119 -21.51 -10.41 -5.45
C LEU A 119 -20.74 -10.68 -4.14
N ALA A 120 -19.58 -11.33 -4.23
CA ALA A 120 -18.67 -11.57 -3.12
C ALA A 120 -17.89 -10.30 -2.68
N ARG A 121 -18.08 -9.17 -3.36
CA ARG A 121 -17.42 -7.88 -3.09
C ARG A 121 -15.90 -7.91 -3.25
N LEU A 122 -15.39 -8.73 -4.17
CA LEU A 122 -13.95 -8.86 -4.44
C LEU A 122 -13.36 -7.71 -5.27
N GLY A 123 -14.19 -6.76 -5.71
CA GLY A 123 -13.73 -5.52 -6.33
C GLY A 123 -12.90 -4.62 -5.40
N ILE A 124 -12.83 -4.92 -4.09
CA ILE A 124 -11.90 -4.24 -3.18
C ILE A 124 -10.43 -4.40 -3.60
N LEU A 125 -10.08 -5.51 -4.26
CA LEU A 125 -8.72 -5.78 -4.74
C LEU A 125 -8.25 -4.74 -5.78
N VAL A 126 -9.19 -4.07 -6.45
CA VAL A 126 -8.92 -2.99 -7.40
C VAL A 126 -8.47 -1.71 -6.70
N ASN A 127 -8.79 -1.51 -5.42
CA ASN A 127 -8.41 -0.29 -4.70
C ASN A 127 -6.89 -0.17 -4.54
N PHE A 128 -6.16 -1.28 -4.65
CA PHE A 128 -4.70 -1.32 -4.57
C PHE A 128 -3.99 -0.88 -5.86
N VAL A 129 -4.73 -0.58 -6.94
CA VAL A 129 -4.16 0.07 -8.11
C VAL A 129 -3.81 1.51 -7.72
N SER A 130 -2.54 1.89 -7.72
CA SER A 130 -2.17 3.29 -7.46
C SER A 130 -2.50 4.17 -8.65
N HIS A 131 -2.65 5.47 -8.41
CA HIS A 131 -2.91 6.45 -9.47
C HIS A 131 -1.82 6.41 -10.56
N SER A 132 -0.56 6.22 -10.15
CA SER A 132 0.61 6.12 -11.02
C SER A 132 0.56 4.94 -11.98
N VAL A 133 0.00 3.79 -11.56
CA VAL A 133 -0.26 2.64 -12.44
C VAL A 133 -1.25 3.03 -13.53
N ILE A 134 -2.35 3.72 -13.18
CA ILE A 134 -3.37 4.12 -14.16
C ILE A 134 -2.79 5.07 -15.20
N VAL A 135 -2.03 6.09 -14.77
CA VAL A 135 -1.42 7.08 -15.68
C VAL A 135 -0.41 6.41 -16.61
N GLY A 136 0.45 5.53 -16.08
CA GLY A 136 1.42 4.78 -16.86
C GLY A 136 0.76 3.86 -17.88
N PHE A 137 -0.27 3.12 -17.45
CA PHE A 137 -1.06 2.21 -18.28
C PHE A 137 -1.82 2.94 -19.39
N ALA A 138 -2.56 4.01 -19.06
CA ALA A 138 -3.31 4.80 -20.02
C ALA A 138 -2.41 5.42 -21.09
N THR A 139 -1.24 5.92 -20.67
CA THR A 139 -0.22 6.46 -21.59
C THR A 139 0.32 5.36 -22.52
N GLY A 140 0.66 4.20 -21.98
CA GLY A 140 1.15 3.06 -22.77
C GLY A 140 0.11 2.55 -23.77
N ALA A 141 -1.14 2.39 -23.31
CA ALA A 141 -2.27 2.00 -24.15
C ALA A 141 -2.52 3.03 -25.26
N GLY A 142 -2.48 4.33 -24.95
CA GLY A 142 -2.60 5.41 -25.93
C GLY A 142 -1.53 5.33 -27.02
N ILE A 143 -0.26 5.13 -26.64
CA ILE A 143 0.87 4.98 -27.58
C ILE A 143 0.68 3.73 -28.46
N LEU A 144 0.34 2.58 -27.87
CA LEU A 144 0.11 1.34 -28.62
C LEU A 144 -1.05 1.47 -29.60
N ILE A 145 -2.15 2.08 -29.17
CA ILE A 145 -3.31 2.32 -30.04
C ILE A 145 -2.87 3.15 -31.25
N ILE A 146 -2.16 4.26 -31.03
CA ILE A 146 -1.67 5.12 -32.12
C ILE A 146 -0.78 4.31 -33.07
N LEU A 147 0.20 3.56 -32.55
CA LEU A 147 1.14 2.77 -33.35
C LEU A 147 0.40 1.70 -34.19
N LYS A 148 -0.53 0.95 -33.60
CA LYS A 148 -1.29 -0.10 -34.28
C LYS A 148 -2.29 0.43 -35.31
N GLN A 149 -2.68 1.70 -35.23
CA GLN A 149 -3.56 2.31 -36.22
C GLN A 149 -2.80 2.87 -37.44
N ILE A 150 -1.47 2.98 -37.43
CA ILE A 150 -0.71 3.48 -38.58
C ILE A 150 -0.86 2.55 -39.79
N GLY A 151 -0.81 1.22 -39.60
CA GLY A 151 -1.02 0.24 -40.67
C GLY A 151 -2.35 0.43 -41.41
N PRO A 152 -3.51 0.37 -40.71
CA PRO A 152 -4.82 0.64 -41.31
C PRO A 152 -4.98 2.05 -41.90
N LEU A 153 -4.28 3.07 -41.35
CA LEU A 153 -4.31 4.44 -41.87
C LEU A 153 -3.62 4.56 -43.24
N LEU A 154 -2.51 3.83 -43.44
CA LEU A 154 -1.69 3.86 -44.65
C LEU A 154 -1.95 2.67 -45.60
N GLN A 155 -2.79 1.73 -45.18
CA GLN A 155 -3.04 0.44 -45.83
C GLN A 155 -1.77 -0.42 -45.98
N LEU A 156 -1.00 -0.52 -44.90
CA LEU A 156 0.19 -1.35 -44.83
C LEU A 156 -0.10 -2.68 -44.13
N SER A 157 0.52 -3.75 -44.62
CA SER A 157 0.50 -5.07 -44.00
C SER A 157 1.92 -5.43 -43.54
N TYR A 158 2.10 -5.62 -42.25
CA TYR A 158 3.39 -5.98 -41.64
C TYR A 158 3.15 -6.85 -40.40
N ALA A 159 4.17 -7.58 -39.96
CA ALA A 159 4.11 -8.34 -38.72
C ALA A 159 4.17 -7.37 -37.51
N ASP A 160 3.19 -7.48 -36.60
CA ASP A 160 3.03 -6.58 -35.45
C ASP A 160 2.89 -7.31 -34.11
N ASP A 161 3.50 -8.50 -34.01
CA ASP A 161 3.44 -9.39 -32.83
C ASP A 161 3.89 -8.69 -31.53
N ASN A 162 4.91 -7.82 -31.62
CA ASN A 162 5.39 -7.01 -30.51
C ASN A 162 5.80 -5.60 -31.00
N LEU A 163 6.03 -4.67 -30.08
CA LEU A 163 6.35 -3.29 -30.44
C LEU A 163 7.59 -3.15 -31.33
N PHE A 164 8.62 -3.98 -31.12
CA PHE A 164 9.84 -3.92 -31.90
C PHE A 164 9.62 -4.36 -33.35
N THR A 165 8.95 -5.50 -33.54
CA THR A 165 8.55 -6.01 -34.87
C THR A 165 7.58 -5.07 -35.57
N ALA A 166 6.62 -4.48 -34.83
CA ALA A 166 5.71 -3.49 -35.36
C ALA A 166 6.42 -2.22 -35.86
N VAL A 167 7.39 -1.68 -35.10
CA VAL A 167 8.15 -0.48 -35.51
C VAL A 167 9.05 -0.77 -36.71
N LEU A 168 9.80 -1.87 -36.68
CA LEU A 168 10.68 -2.25 -37.79
C LEU A 168 9.89 -2.62 -39.05
N GLY A 169 8.83 -3.40 -38.90
CA GLY A 169 7.93 -3.80 -39.98
C GLY A 169 7.26 -2.57 -40.61
N LEU A 170 6.75 -1.66 -39.79
CA LEU A 170 6.20 -0.39 -40.26
C LEU A 170 7.25 0.41 -41.04
N ALA A 171 8.46 0.60 -40.48
CA ALA A 171 9.52 1.36 -41.13
C ALA A 171 9.94 0.75 -42.49
N GLY A 172 9.98 -0.58 -42.59
CA GLY A 172 10.27 -1.30 -43.82
C GLY A 172 9.15 -1.18 -44.88
N SER A 173 7.88 -1.19 -44.45
CA SER A 173 6.72 -1.12 -45.34
C SER A 173 6.27 0.30 -45.68
N LEU A 174 6.85 1.36 -45.08
CA LEU A 174 6.50 2.75 -45.38
C LEU A 174 6.48 3.09 -46.90
N PRO A 175 7.41 2.60 -47.74
CA PRO A 175 7.38 2.84 -49.18
C PRO A 175 6.16 2.26 -49.90
N GLU A 176 5.49 1.25 -49.33
CA GLU A 176 4.33 0.56 -49.90
C GLU A 176 2.99 1.26 -49.60
N THR A 177 3.05 2.50 -49.09
CA THR A 177 1.86 3.26 -48.67
C THR A 177 0.86 3.44 -49.81
N HIS A 178 -0.39 3.07 -49.59
CA HIS A 178 -1.47 3.33 -50.53
C HIS A 178 -1.97 4.77 -50.39
N LEU A 179 -1.47 5.66 -51.26
CA LEU A 179 -1.72 7.11 -51.20
C LEU A 179 -3.22 7.50 -51.11
N PRO A 180 -4.15 6.90 -51.89
CA PRO A 180 -5.58 7.23 -51.75
C PRO A 180 -6.13 6.93 -50.34
N THR A 181 -5.70 5.83 -49.74
CA THR A 181 -6.14 5.44 -48.40
C THR A 181 -5.54 6.33 -47.33
N ALA A 182 -4.25 6.67 -47.45
CA ALA A 182 -3.59 7.63 -46.58
C ALA A 182 -4.27 9.02 -46.64
N ALA A 183 -4.66 9.48 -47.84
CA ALA A 183 -5.36 10.74 -48.01
C ALA A 183 -6.74 10.75 -47.32
N ILE A 184 -7.51 9.64 -47.42
CA ILE A 184 -8.78 9.47 -46.70
C ILE A 184 -8.55 9.52 -45.17
N GLY A 185 -7.58 8.77 -44.67
CA GLY A 185 -7.29 8.69 -43.23
C GLY A 185 -6.82 10.02 -42.64
N ILE A 186 -5.78 10.62 -43.23
CA ILE A 186 -5.24 11.92 -42.81
C ILE A 186 -6.30 13.01 -42.99
N GLY A 187 -7.04 12.99 -44.11
CA GLY A 187 -8.14 13.91 -44.37
C GLY A 187 -9.23 13.83 -43.29
N THR A 188 -9.54 12.62 -42.82
CA THR A 188 -10.49 12.40 -41.71
C THR A 188 -9.98 13.06 -40.42
N VAL A 189 -8.71 12.86 -40.06
CA VAL A 189 -8.09 13.49 -38.86
C VAL A 189 -8.10 15.01 -38.97
N VAL A 190 -7.69 15.55 -40.12
CA VAL A 190 -7.68 17.00 -40.36
C VAL A 190 -9.09 17.58 -40.28
N ALA A 191 -10.08 16.93 -40.92
CA ALA A 191 -11.48 17.34 -40.84
C ALA A 191 -11.98 17.36 -39.40
N MET A 192 -11.67 16.33 -38.59
CA MET A 192 -12.04 16.30 -37.17
C MET A 192 -11.44 17.47 -36.40
N LEU A 193 -10.14 17.73 -36.56
CA LEU A 193 -9.44 18.81 -35.86
C LEU A 193 -9.99 20.19 -36.26
N LEU A 194 -10.28 20.40 -37.55
CA LEU A 194 -10.88 21.64 -38.05
C LEU A 194 -12.30 21.84 -37.51
N MET A 195 -13.12 20.79 -37.51
CA MET A 195 -14.47 20.86 -36.95
C MET A 195 -14.45 21.17 -35.46
N ARG A 196 -13.53 20.58 -34.70
CA ARG A 196 -13.35 20.88 -33.27
C ARG A 196 -12.92 22.31 -33.01
N ARG A 197 -12.08 22.86 -33.88
CA ARG A 197 -11.66 24.26 -33.81
C ARG A 197 -12.84 25.20 -34.06
N PHE A 198 -13.75 24.84 -34.98
CA PHE A 198 -14.92 25.65 -35.30
C PHE A 198 -16.02 25.54 -34.24
N SER A 199 -16.35 24.33 -33.81
CA SER A 199 -17.34 24.09 -32.77
C SER A 199 -17.07 22.77 -32.03
N ARG A 200 -16.86 22.88 -30.72
CA ARG A 200 -16.76 21.71 -29.82
C ARG A 200 -18.08 20.97 -29.63
N LYS A 201 -19.20 21.49 -30.17
CA LYS A 201 -20.53 20.86 -30.06
C LYS A 201 -20.83 19.89 -31.21
N LEU A 202 -20.06 19.93 -32.30
CA LEU A 202 -20.28 19.06 -33.44
C LEU A 202 -19.68 17.67 -33.18
N PRO A 203 -20.36 16.58 -33.58
CA PRO A 203 -19.80 15.23 -33.52
C PRO A 203 -18.77 15.03 -34.62
N ALA A 204 -17.59 15.63 -34.41
CA ALA A 204 -16.52 15.69 -35.39
C ALA A 204 -16.14 14.31 -35.92
N ALA A 205 -16.04 13.29 -35.05
CA ALA A 205 -15.73 11.91 -35.42
C ALA A 205 -16.78 11.30 -36.36
N LEU A 206 -18.06 11.39 -36.02
CA LEU A 206 -19.13 10.85 -36.84
C LEU A 206 -19.21 11.54 -38.20
N LEU A 207 -19.18 12.87 -38.20
CA LEU A 207 -19.32 13.65 -39.42
C LEU A 207 -18.11 13.48 -40.35
N SER A 208 -16.89 13.37 -39.81
CA SER A 208 -15.70 13.09 -40.61
C SER A 208 -15.74 11.69 -41.22
N MET A 209 -16.15 10.66 -40.46
CA MET A 209 -16.30 9.30 -40.97
C MET A 209 -17.38 9.22 -42.06
N MET A 210 -18.54 9.84 -41.84
CA MET A 210 -19.61 9.90 -42.85
C MET A 210 -19.14 10.61 -44.11
N GLY A 211 -18.42 11.73 -43.97
CA GLY A 211 -17.82 12.44 -45.11
C GLY A 211 -16.84 11.57 -45.89
N ALA A 212 -15.99 10.82 -45.20
CA ALA A 212 -15.05 9.88 -45.82
C ALA A 212 -15.78 8.74 -46.56
N SER A 213 -16.82 8.15 -45.97
CA SER A 213 -17.66 7.13 -46.62
C SER A 213 -18.34 7.65 -47.87
N ILE A 214 -18.92 8.85 -47.82
CA ILE A 214 -19.55 9.48 -48.99
C ILE A 214 -18.52 9.71 -50.09
N LEU A 215 -17.32 10.18 -49.75
CA LEU A 215 -16.25 10.40 -50.72
C LEU A 215 -15.80 9.10 -51.38
N VAL A 216 -15.63 8.02 -50.60
CA VAL A 216 -15.28 6.69 -51.14
C VAL A 216 -16.36 6.17 -52.07
N TYR A 217 -17.64 6.31 -51.70
CA TYR A 217 -18.76 5.89 -52.54
C TYR A 217 -18.86 6.68 -53.85
N LEU A 218 -18.83 8.02 -53.78
CA LEU A 218 -19.02 8.89 -54.95
C LEU A 218 -17.87 8.76 -55.96
N LEU A 219 -16.64 8.64 -55.47
CA LEU A 219 -15.45 8.50 -56.30
C LEU A 219 -15.11 7.03 -56.63
N ARG A 220 -15.91 6.07 -56.16
CA ARG A 220 -15.68 4.62 -56.30
C ARG A 220 -14.27 4.19 -55.87
N LEU A 221 -13.79 4.76 -54.77
CA LEU A 221 -12.43 4.49 -54.28
C LEU A 221 -12.27 3.08 -53.73
N ASP A 222 -13.38 2.41 -53.39
CA ASP A 222 -13.42 0.97 -53.10
C ASP A 222 -12.88 0.15 -54.29
N GLN A 223 -13.21 0.55 -55.52
CA GLN A 223 -12.70 -0.09 -56.75
C GLN A 223 -11.25 0.32 -57.05
N ALA A 224 -10.80 1.45 -56.51
CA ALA A 224 -9.41 1.91 -56.57
C ALA A 224 -8.51 1.29 -55.49
N GLY A 225 -9.00 0.27 -54.76
CA GLY A 225 -8.22 -0.48 -53.78
C GLY A 225 -8.27 0.07 -52.35
N VAL A 226 -9.09 1.09 -52.05
CA VAL A 226 -9.26 1.56 -50.68
C VAL A 226 -9.97 0.48 -49.85
N ALA A 227 -9.32 0.05 -48.77
CA ALA A 227 -9.88 -0.98 -47.89
C ALA A 227 -11.11 -0.48 -47.12
N VAL A 228 -12.24 -1.14 -47.32
CA VAL A 228 -13.53 -0.89 -46.65
C VAL A 228 -13.94 -2.08 -45.76
N ILE A 229 -15.06 -1.96 -45.04
CA ILE A 229 -15.55 -3.02 -44.14
C ILE A 229 -16.11 -4.21 -44.93
N GLY A 230 -16.89 -3.96 -45.98
CA GLY A 230 -17.56 -5.00 -46.77
C GLY A 230 -18.96 -5.38 -46.24
N GLU A 231 -19.48 -6.52 -46.69
CA GLU A 231 -20.83 -6.98 -46.35
C GLU A 231 -20.94 -7.43 -44.89
N LEU A 232 -22.08 -7.11 -44.26
CA LEU A 232 -22.38 -7.47 -42.87
C LEU A 232 -23.49 -8.54 -42.80
N PRO A 233 -23.38 -9.52 -41.88
CA PRO A 233 -24.45 -10.46 -41.56
C PRO A 233 -25.77 -9.77 -41.17
N ARG A 234 -26.91 -10.31 -41.60
CA ARG A 234 -28.25 -9.70 -41.46
C ARG A 234 -29.21 -10.47 -40.55
N ASN A 235 -28.69 -11.16 -39.52
CA ASN A 235 -29.49 -12.02 -38.64
C ASN A 235 -29.60 -11.43 -37.23
N LEU A 236 -30.71 -11.70 -36.54
CA LEU A 236 -30.86 -11.35 -35.11
C LEU A 236 -30.06 -12.34 -34.26
N PRO A 237 -29.52 -11.93 -33.09
CA PRO A 237 -28.87 -12.86 -32.15
C PRO A 237 -29.86 -13.95 -31.73
N PRO A 238 -29.68 -15.22 -32.14
CA PRO A 238 -30.56 -16.30 -31.73
C PRO A 238 -30.19 -16.77 -30.31
N LEU A 239 -31.17 -17.34 -29.60
CA LEU A 239 -30.86 -18.07 -28.37
C LEU A 239 -29.97 -19.27 -28.71
N ALA A 240 -28.86 -19.39 -27.98
CA ALA A 240 -27.90 -20.46 -28.18
C ALA A 240 -28.42 -21.76 -27.57
N ASP A 241 -28.29 -22.87 -28.31
CA ASP A 241 -28.49 -24.22 -27.79
C ASP A 241 -27.16 -24.72 -27.18
N LEU A 242 -26.98 -24.47 -25.88
CA LEU A 242 -25.74 -24.76 -25.17
C LEU A 242 -25.89 -25.96 -24.22
N PRO A 243 -24.92 -26.90 -24.19
CA PRO A 243 -24.91 -28.03 -23.27
C PRO A 243 -24.46 -27.58 -21.86
N LEU A 244 -25.23 -26.72 -21.21
CA LEU A 244 -24.89 -26.11 -19.90
C LEU A 244 -24.79 -27.13 -18.74
N LEU A 245 -25.19 -28.39 -18.96
CA LEU A 245 -25.11 -29.47 -17.99
C LEU A 245 -24.00 -30.49 -18.32
N ASP A 246 -23.24 -30.28 -19.40
CA ASP A 246 -22.08 -31.11 -19.72
C ASP A 246 -20.91 -30.79 -18.76
N LEU A 247 -20.87 -31.54 -17.66
CA LEU A 247 -19.83 -31.39 -16.64
C LEU A 247 -18.42 -31.68 -17.17
N GLN A 248 -18.28 -32.51 -18.23
CA GLN A 248 -16.95 -32.79 -18.80
C GLN A 248 -16.44 -31.59 -19.59
N LEU A 249 -17.28 -31.00 -20.43
CA LEU A 249 -16.94 -29.78 -21.16
C LEU A 249 -16.65 -28.63 -20.18
N ILE A 250 -17.50 -28.44 -19.17
CA ILE A 250 -17.30 -27.41 -18.14
C ILE A 250 -15.96 -27.62 -17.41
N ALA A 251 -15.64 -28.85 -17.01
CA ALA A 251 -14.37 -29.15 -16.34
C ALA A 251 -13.16 -28.80 -17.22
N ARG A 252 -13.20 -29.14 -18.52
CA ARG A 252 -12.14 -28.82 -19.47
C ARG A 252 -11.98 -27.32 -19.72
N LEU A 253 -13.10 -26.58 -19.80
CA LEU A 253 -13.09 -25.14 -20.03
C LEU A 253 -12.79 -24.32 -18.77
N SER A 254 -12.89 -24.91 -17.57
CA SER A 254 -12.85 -24.18 -16.29
C SER A 254 -11.61 -23.30 -16.13
N ALA A 255 -10.41 -23.83 -16.34
CA ALA A 255 -9.17 -23.07 -16.21
C ALA A 255 -9.09 -21.92 -17.24
N GLY A 256 -9.48 -22.18 -18.49
CA GLY A 256 -9.52 -21.17 -19.56
C GLY A 256 -10.53 -20.07 -19.27
N ALA A 257 -11.74 -20.43 -18.84
CA ALA A 257 -12.80 -19.49 -18.47
C ALA A 257 -12.41 -18.61 -17.27
N LEU A 258 -11.75 -19.18 -16.26
CA LEU A 258 -11.22 -18.41 -15.12
C LEU A 258 -10.13 -17.43 -15.56
N ALA A 259 -9.23 -17.85 -16.46
CA ALA A 259 -8.18 -16.98 -16.99
C ALA A 259 -8.78 -15.83 -17.83
N VAL A 260 -9.62 -16.15 -18.81
CA VAL A 260 -10.32 -15.17 -19.66
C VAL A 260 -11.17 -14.22 -18.81
N GLY A 261 -11.91 -14.75 -17.83
CA GLY A 261 -12.76 -13.94 -16.97
C GLY A 261 -11.99 -13.02 -16.03
N SER A 262 -10.86 -13.47 -15.49
CA SER A 262 -9.98 -12.66 -14.64
C SER A 262 -9.32 -11.55 -15.44
N ILE A 263 -8.76 -11.90 -16.61
CA ILE A 263 -8.12 -10.95 -17.51
C ILE A 263 -9.12 -9.89 -17.98
N GLY A 264 -10.31 -10.30 -18.43
CA GLY A 264 -11.34 -9.35 -18.87
C GLY A 264 -11.80 -8.38 -17.78
N LEU A 265 -11.79 -8.79 -16.51
CA LEU A 265 -12.07 -7.87 -15.41
C LEU A 265 -10.92 -6.91 -15.12
N VAL A 266 -9.67 -7.38 -15.16
CA VAL A 266 -8.49 -6.51 -14.99
C VAL A 266 -8.47 -5.45 -16.10
N GLU A 267 -8.67 -5.86 -17.35
CA GLU A 267 -8.75 -4.97 -18.51
C GLU A 267 -9.88 -3.94 -18.34
N THR A 268 -11.11 -4.40 -18.09
CA THR A 268 -12.28 -3.54 -17.94
C THR A 268 -12.09 -2.52 -16.82
N ILE A 269 -11.61 -2.96 -15.65
CA ILE A 269 -11.39 -2.08 -14.51
C ILE A 269 -10.32 -1.04 -14.80
N ALA A 270 -9.23 -1.44 -15.44
CA ALA A 270 -8.17 -0.50 -15.77
C ALA A 270 -8.67 0.59 -16.74
N ILE A 271 -9.52 0.22 -17.72
CA ILE A 271 -10.23 1.16 -18.59
C ILE A 271 -11.16 2.06 -17.77
N ALA A 272 -12.04 1.47 -16.96
CA ALA A 272 -13.04 2.18 -16.17
C ALA A 272 -12.39 3.21 -15.24
N ARG A 273 -11.27 2.86 -14.62
CA ARG A 273 -10.54 3.74 -13.69
C ARG A 273 -9.77 4.84 -14.40
N SER A 274 -9.19 4.53 -15.56
CA SER A 274 -8.57 5.53 -16.43
C SER A 274 -9.60 6.59 -16.84
N ILE A 275 -10.77 6.15 -17.32
CA ILE A 275 -11.85 7.05 -17.71
C ILE A 275 -12.41 7.80 -16.50
N ALA A 276 -12.62 7.14 -15.36
CA ALA A 276 -13.10 7.79 -14.15
C ALA A 276 -12.17 8.89 -13.65
N THR A 277 -10.87 8.70 -13.82
CA THR A 277 -9.85 9.72 -13.51
C THR A 277 -9.98 10.93 -14.44
N GLN A 278 -10.22 10.70 -15.73
CA GLN A 278 -10.40 11.77 -16.72
C GLN A 278 -11.73 12.51 -16.57
N THR A 279 -12.83 11.80 -16.29
CA THR A 279 -14.18 12.36 -16.24
C THR A 279 -14.61 12.82 -14.84
N GLY A 280 -13.91 12.39 -13.80
CA GLY A 280 -14.27 12.63 -12.40
C GLY A 280 -15.45 11.79 -11.90
N GLN A 281 -15.87 10.77 -12.64
CA GLN A 281 -16.98 9.89 -12.22
C GLN A 281 -16.58 9.02 -11.02
N ARG A 282 -17.56 8.60 -10.22
CA ARG A 282 -17.34 7.62 -9.15
C ARG A 282 -17.53 6.21 -9.68
N LEU A 283 -16.51 5.38 -9.53
CA LEU A 283 -16.54 3.98 -9.95
C LEU A 283 -16.73 3.06 -8.74
N ASP A 284 -17.78 2.23 -8.78
CA ASP A 284 -17.93 1.05 -7.92
C ASP A 284 -17.47 -0.20 -8.68
N SER A 285 -16.29 -0.73 -8.35
CA SER A 285 -15.70 -1.91 -8.99
C SER A 285 -16.55 -3.18 -8.85
N ASN A 286 -17.28 -3.35 -7.74
CA ASN A 286 -18.12 -4.53 -7.56
C ASN A 286 -19.33 -4.49 -8.49
N GLN A 287 -19.93 -3.31 -8.66
CA GLN A 287 -21.00 -3.12 -9.63
C GLN A 287 -20.49 -3.32 -11.06
N GLU A 288 -19.27 -2.89 -11.37
CA GLU A 288 -18.67 -3.13 -12.68
C GLU A 288 -18.46 -4.64 -12.95
N PHE A 289 -18.01 -5.40 -11.94
CA PHE A 289 -17.91 -6.87 -12.03
C PHE A 289 -19.26 -7.54 -12.30
N VAL A 290 -20.31 -7.09 -11.63
CA VAL A 290 -21.69 -7.55 -11.89
C VAL A 290 -22.09 -7.21 -13.32
N GLY A 291 -21.79 -6.00 -13.80
CA GLY A 291 -22.06 -5.57 -15.18
C GLY A 291 -21.40 -6.46 -16.23
N GLN A 292 -20.09 -6.72 -16.09
CA GLN A 292 -19.35 -7.62 -16.98
C GLN A 292 -19.84 -9.06 -16.90
N GLY A 293 -20.17 -9.54 -15.69
CA GLY A 293 -20.72 -10.87 -15.48
C GLY A 293 -22.07 -11.06 -16.18
N MET A 294 -22.97 -10.10 -16.03
CA MET A 294 -24.27 -10.09 -16.72
C MET A 294 -24.10 -9.99 -18.24
N ALA A 295 -23.15 -9.17 -18.72
CA ALA A 295 -22.87 -9.02 -20.14
C ALA A 295 -22.35 -10.31 -20.77
N ASN A 296 -21.40 -11.00 -20.13
CA ASN A 296 -20.85 -12.27 -20.62
C ASN A 296 -21.87 -13.41 -20.54
N LEU A 297 -22.65 -13.48 -19.45
CA LEU A 297 -23.73 -14.44 -19.31
C LEU A 297 -24.74 -14.28 -20.45
N ALA A 298 -25.18 -13.06 -20.70
CA ALA A 298 -26.09 -12.76 -21.81
C ALA A 298 -25.42 -13.05 -23.16
N ALA A 299 -24.17 -12.65 -23.37
CA ALA A 299 -23.46 -12.90 -24.63
C ALA A 299 -23.47 -14.39 -24.98
N GLY A 300 -23.12 -15.29 -24.05
CA GLY A 300 -23.19 -16.72 -24.30
C GLY A 300 -24.60 -17.22 -24.65
N LEU A 301 -25.63 -16.77 -23.91
CA LEU A 301 -27.02 -17.17 -24.15
C LEU A 301 -27.60 -16.68 -25.49
N PHE A 302 -27.06 -15.59 -26.05
CA PHE A 302 -27.48 -15.02 -27.34
C PHE A 302 -26.47 -15.31 -28.47
N SER A 303 -25.83 -16.49 -28.42
CA SER A 303 -24.89 -16.97 -29.45
C SER A 303 -23.66 -16.07 -29.66
N GLY A 304 -23.22 -15.40 -28.61
CA GLY A 304 -21.96 -14.66 -28.56
C GLY A 304 -20.85 -15.47 -27.88
N TYR A 305 -19.68 -14.85 -27.75
CA TYR A 305 -18.49 -15.42 -27.11
C TYR A 305 -17.99 -14.49 -25.98
N PRO A 306 -16.95 -14.84 -25.20
CA PRO A 306 -16.45 -13.99 -24.13
C PRO A 306 -16.11 -12.57 -24.59
N ILE A 307 -16.46 -11.58 -23.77
CA ILE A 307 -16.33 -10.14 -24.02
C ILE A 307 -15.76 -9.40 -22.81
N ALA A 308 -15.27 -8.18 -23.04
CA ALA A 308 -14.78 -7.28 -21.99
C ALA A 308 -14.99 -5.80 -22.37
N GLY A 309 -14.64 -4.89 -21.49
CA GLY A 309 -14.49 -3.47 -21.80
C GLY A 309 -13.41 -3.24 -22.87
N SER A 310 -13.61 -2.24 -23.74
CA SER A 310 -12.62 -1.88 -24.77
C SER A 310 -12.13 -0.45 -24.62
N PHE A 311 -10.79 -0.28 -24.63
CA PHE A 311 -10.16 1.04 -24.58
C PHE A 311 -10.58 1.93 -25.74
N SER A 312 -10.46 1.45 -26.98
CA SER A 312 -10.71 2.26 -28.17
C SER A 312 -12.17 2.73 -28.24
N ARG A 313 -13.13 1.83 -27.96
CA ARG A 313 -14.55 2.17 -27.97
C ARG A 313 -14.93 3.11 -26.83
N SER A 314 -14.43 2.84 -25.63
CA SER A 314 -14.72 3.68 -24.47
C SER A 314 -14.09 5.07 -24.62
N ALA A 315 -12.90 5.17 -25.22
CA ALA A 315 -12.27 6.45 -25.55
C ALA A 315 -13.11 7.24 -26.57
N VAL A 316 -13.55 6.59 -27.66
CA VAL A 316 -14.48 7.21 -28.64
C VAL A 316 -15.78 7.63 -27.97
N ASN A 317 -16.29 6.87 -27.01
CA ASN A 317 -17.51 7.17 -26.27
C ASN A 317 -17.37 8.46 -25.45
N VAL A 318 -16.29 8.57 -24.66
CA VAL A 318 -15.94 9.77 -23.87
C VAL A 318 -15.74 10.98 -24.79
N GLU A 319 -14.99 10.81 -25.88
CA GLU A 319 -14.63 11.87 -26.81
C GLU A 319 -15.82 12.37 -27.63
N SER A 320 -16.80 11.50 -27.89
CA SER A 320 -18.08 11.86 -28.51
C SER A 320 -19.04 12.55 -27.55
N GLY A 321 -18.66 12.68 -26.27
CA GLY A 321 -19.39 13.45 -25.26
C GLY A 321 -20.40 12.64 -24.45
N ALA A 322 -20.29 11.31 -24.42
CA ALA A 322 -21.19 10.45 -23.64
C ALA A 322 -21.27 10.90 -22.17
N LYS A 323 -22.50 11.01 -21.66
CA LYS A 323 -22.78 11.47 -20.29
C LYS A 323 -23.26 10.34 -19.40
N THR A 324 -23.88 9.31 -19.97
CA THR A 324 -24.46 8.20 -19.21
C THR A 324 -24.26 6.86 -19.92
N PRO A 325 -24.51 5.72 -19.23
CA PRO A 325 -24.47 4.39 -19.85
C PRO A 325 -25.44 4.23 -21.04
N MET A 326 -26.43 5.12 -21.18
CA MET A 326 -27.36 5.09 -22.31
C MET A 326 -26.66 5.20 -23.67
N ALA A 327 -25.47 5.82 -23.72
CA ALA A 327 -24.67 5.86 -24.95
C ALA A 327 -24.31 4.46 -25.47
N ALA A 328 -23.96 3.53 -24.58
CA ALA A 328 -23.69 2.14 -24.95
C ALA A 328 -24.97 1.37 -25.32
N ILE A 329 -26.11 1.68 -24.71
CA ILE A 329 -27.42 1.13 -25.10
C ILE A 329 -27.80 1.61 -26.51
N PHE A 330 -27.66 2.90 -26.80
CA PHE A 330 -27.90 3.44 -28.15
C PHE A 330 -26.92 2.86 -29.16
N SER A 331 -25.67 2.61 -28.75
CA SER A 331 -24.69 1.91 -29.59
C SER A 331 -25.15 0.50 -29.94
N ALA A 332 -25.62 -0.29 -28.97
CA ALA A 332 -26.16 -1.62 -29.21
C ALA A 332 -27.37 -1.60 -30.17
N ILE A 333 -28.31 -0.67 -29.94
CA ILE A 333 -29.48 -0.49 -30.80
C ILE A 333 -29.05 -0.09 -32.23
N PHE A 334 -28.09 0.83 -32.37
CA PHE A 334 -27.63 1.25 -33.68
C PHE A 334 -26.87 0.14 -34.42
N VAL A 335 -26.02 -0.63 -33.73
CA VAL A 335 -25.38 -1.81 -34.34
C VAL A 335 -26.43 -2.79 -34.83
N LEU A 336 -27.43 -3.10 -34.01
CA LEU A 336 -28.54 -3.97 -34.40
C LEU A 336 -29.27 -3.41 -35.62
N LEU A 337 -29.65 -2.13 -35.62
CA LEU A 337 -30.29 -1.48 -36.77
C LEU A 337 -29.38 -1.49 -38.01
N ALA A 338 -28.08 -1.27 -37.84
CA ALA A 338 -27.13 -1.21 -38.94
C ALA A 338 -26.96 -2.57 -39.62
N MET A 339 -27.04 -3.67 -38.87
CA MET A 339 -27.05 -5.03 -39.44
C MET A 339 -28.21 -5.25 -40.43
N PHE A 340 -29.36 -4.61 -40.24
CA PHE A 340 -30.54 -4.80 -41.12
C PHE A 340 -30.72 -3.68 -42.15
N LEU A 341 -30.60 -2.42 -41.72
CA LEU A 341 -30.98 -1.24 -42.52
C LEU A 341 -29.78 -0.61 -43.24
N LEU A 342 -28.60 -0.63 -42.62
CA LEU A 342 -27.43 0.14 -43.08
C LEU A 342 -26.31 -0.75 -43.61
N ALA A 343 -26.49 -2.08 -43.69
CA ALA A 343 -25.49 -2.99 -44.21
C ALA A 343 -24.91 -2.57 -45.59
N PRO A 344 -25.71 -2.06 -46.55
CA PRO A 344 -25.17 -1.58 -47.83
C PRO A 344 -24.33 -0.29 -47.69
N LEU A 345 -24.67 0.59 -46.74
CA LEU A 345 -23.92 1.83 -46.49
C LEU A 345 -22.63 1.57 -45.71
N ALA A 346 -22.69 0.67 -44.72
CA ALA A 346 -21.55 0.28 -43.90
C ALA A 346 -20.44 -0.37 -44.73
N ALA A 347 -20.80 -1.01 -45.86
CA ALA A 347 -19.85 -1.58 -46.80
C ALA A 347 -18.85 -0.57 -47.37
N TYR A 348 -19.19 0.73 -47.42
CA TYR A 348 -18.31 1.80 -47.93
C TYR A 348 -17.54 2.55 -46.84
N LEU A 349 -17.59 2.09 -45.58
CA LEU A 349 -16.87 2.73 -44.50
C LEU A 349 -15.36 2.44 -44.61
N PRO A 350 -14.50 3.46 -44.81
CA PRO A 350 -13.07 3.23 -45.04
C PRO A 350 -12.36 2.89 -43.73
N ARG A 351 -11.54 1.85 -43.75
CA ARG A 351 -10.74 1.44 -42.56
C ARG A 351 -9.80 2.56 -42.09
N ALA A 352 -9.27 3.35 -43.02
CA ALA A 352 -8.41 4.50 -42.69
C ALA A 352 -9.13 5.64 -41.97
N ALA A 353 -10.43 5.86 -42.22
CA ALA A 353 -11.20 6.86 -41.50
C ALA A 353 -11.38 6.47 -40.02
N LEU A 354 -11.66 5.18 -39.77
CA LEU A 354 -11.72 4.61 -38.41
C LEU A 354 -10.37 4.72 -37.69
N ALA A 355 -9.27 4.37 -38.38
CA ALA A 355 -7.92 4.49 -37.86
C ALA A 355 -7.61 5.93 -37.43
N GLY A 356 -7.97 6.92 -38.25
CA GLY A 356 -7.80 8.34 -37.95
C GLY A 356 -8.54 8.78 -36.68
N VAL A 357 -9.81 8.37 -36.53
CA VAL A 357 -10.58 8.63 -35.29
C VAL A 357 -9.89 8.01 -34.09
N VAL A 358 -9.52 6.73 -34.18
CA VAL A 358 -8.91 5.99 -33.07
C VAL A 358 -7.53 6.55 -32.68
N ILE A 359 -6.71 7.01 -33.63
CA ILE A 359 -5.44 7.70 -33.36
C ILE A 359 -5.66 8.95 -32.50
N LEU A 360 -6.64 9.79 -32.89
CA LEU A 360 -6.92 11.02 -32.14
C LEU A 360 -7.44 10.70 -30.73
N THR A 361 -8.22 9.62 -30.58
CA THR A 361 -8.70 9.15 -29.28
C THR A 361 -7.58 8.62 -28.39
N GLY A 362 -6.65 7.84 -28.96
CA GLY A 362 -5.50 7.30 -28.24
C GLY A 362 -4.57 8.40 -27.74
N TYR A 363 -4.44 9.50 -28.50
CA TYR A 363 -3.71 10.68 -28.06
C TYR A 363 -4.34 11.35 -26.84
N GLY A 364 -5.68 11.37 -26.76
CA GLY A 364 -6.41 11.92 -25.61
C GLY A 364 -6.17 11.18 -24.30
N LEU A 365 -5.71 9.92 -24.34
CA LEU A 365 -5.38 9.14 -23.15
C LEU A 365 -4.05 9.54 -22.49
N ILE A 366 -3.21 10.31 -23.19
CA ILE A 366 -1.88 10.71 -22.73
C ILE A 366 -1.96 12.02 -21.95
N ASP A 367 -2.10 11.94 -20.62
CA ASP A 367 -2.13 13.10 -19.73
C ASP A 367 -0.71 13.61 -19.41
N ARG A 368 -0.19 14.50 -20.26
CA ARG A 368 1.14 15.10 -20.11
C ARG A 368 1.28 15.92 -18.83
N ALA A 369 0.19 16.54 -18.36
CA ALA A 369 0.24 17.36 -17.16
C ALA A 369 0.42 16.46 -15.93
N GLU A 370 -0.30 15.34 -15.86
CA GLU A 370 -0.18 14.38 -14.77
C GLU A 370 1.17 13.69 -14.74
N ILE A 371 1.66 13.22 -15.89
CA ILE A 371 3.01 12.64 -16.02
C ILE A 371 4.05 13.62 -15.45
N GLY A 372 3.95 14.91 -15.82
CA GLY A 372 4.86 15.95 -15.34
C GLY A 372 4.71 16.26 -13.84
N ARG A 373 3.55 16.04 -13.22
CA ARG A 373 3.34 16.18 -11.77
C ARG A 373 3.96 15.01 -11.01
N ILE A 374 3.69 13.78 -11.43
CA ILE A 374 4.24 12.57 -10.81
C ILE A 374 5.77 12.59 -10.87
N TRP A 375 6.33 12.87 -12.04
CA TRP A 375 7.78 12.87 -12.27
C TRP A 375 8.54 13.86 -11.38
N ARG A 376 7.95 15.03 -11.09
CA ARG A 376 8.58 16.06 -10.26
C ARG A 376 8.29 15.91 -8.77
N GLY A 377 7.14 15.35 -8.40
CA GLY A 377 6.64 15.35 -7.02
C GLY A 377 6.91 14.07 -6.23
N ALA A 378 6.96 12.90 -6.88
CA ALA A 378 6.96 11.62 -6.18
C ALA A 378 7.85 10.57 -6.90
N PRO A 379 9.13 10.40 -6.50
CA PRO A 379 10.07 9.56 -7.24
C PRO A 379 9.69 8.08 -7.28
N GLY A 380 9.19 7.51 -6.18
CA GLY A 380 8.74 6.10 -6.20
C GLY A 380 7.48 5.88 -7.05
N ASP A 381 6.62 6.89 -7.13
CA ASP A 381 5.42 6.85 -7.96
C ASP A 381 5.79 7.00 -9.45
N ALA A 382 6.81 7.80 -9.75
CA ALA A 382 7.38 7.90 -11.09
C ALA A 382 7.99 6.56 -11.56
N ILE A 383 8.64 5.81 -10.67
CA ILE A 383 9.13 4.45 -10.96
C ILE A 383 7.96 3.53 -11.29
N ILE A 384 6.89 3.54 -10.49
CA ILE A 384 5.69 2.71 -10.74
C ILE A 384 5.06 3.07 -12.09
N MET A 385 4.89 4.36 -12.37
CA MET A 385 4.32 4.86 -13.62
C MET A 385 5.17 4.42 -14.82
N MET A 386 6.50 4.57 -14.74
CA MET A 386 7.41 4.20 -15.82
C MET A 386 7.46 2.68 -16.03
N ALA A 387 7.52 1.90 -14.95
CA ALA A 387 7.47 0.44 -15.03
C ALA A 387 6.16 -0.05 -15.66
N THR A 388 5.03 0.56 -15.31
CA THR A 388 3.72 0.23 -15.91
C THR A 388 3.66 0.65 -17.38
N LEU A 389 4.17 1.84 -17.73
CA LEU A 389 4.25 2.32 -19.11
C LEU A 389 5.08 1.37 -19.98
N LEU A 390 6.30 1.05 -19.56
CA LEU A 390 7.19 0.13 -20.26
C LEU A 390 6.58 -1.28 -20.31
N GLY A 391 6.02 -1.75 -19.20
CA GLY A 391 5.29 -3.03 -19.17
C GLY A 391 4.17 -3.06 -20.20
N THR A 392 3.41 -1.97 -20.35
CA THR A 392 2.30 -1.89 -21.32
C THR A 392 2.81 -1.91 -22.75
N LEU A 393 3.98 -1.32 -23.01
CA LEU A 393 4.60 -1.27 -24.34
C LEU A 393 5.26 -2.59 -24.77
N PHE A 394 5.84 -3.34 -23.81
CA PHE A 394 6.68 -4.51 -24.10
C PHE A 394 6.05 -5.86 -23.70
N LEU A 395 5.08 -5.87 -22.79
CA LEU A 395 4.37 -7.06 -22.32
C LEU A 395 2.90 -6.99 -22.75
N ASN A 396 2.16 -8.09 -22.60
CA ASN A 396 0.70 -8.03 -22.75
C ASN A 396 0.11 -7.08 -21.70
N LEU A 397 -0.94 -6.33 -22.09
CA LEU A 397 -1.51 -5.26 -21.27
C LEU A 397 -1.89 -5.71 -19.85
N ASP A 398 -2.34 -6.95 -19.68
CA ASP A 398 -2.77 -7.48 -18.38
C ASP A 398 -1.59 -7.66 -17.41
N PHE A 399 -0.47 -8.18 -17.92
CA PHE A 399 0.76 -8.32 -17.12
C PHE A 399 1.33 -6.97 -16.73
N ALA A 400 1.19 -5.95 -17.57
CA ALA A 400 1.64 -4.60 -17.27
C ALA A 400 0.91 -4.01 -16.06
N VAL A 401 -0.42 -4.12 -16.04
CA VAL A 401 -1.24 -3.63 -14.92
C VAL A 401 -0.92 -4.40 -13.65
N LEU A 402 -0.87 -5.73 -13.71
CA LEU A 402 -0.57 -6.57 -12.55
C LEU A 402 0.83 -6.27 -11.99
N ALA A 403 1.85 -6.16 -12.84
CA ALA A 403 3.20 -5.80 -12.43
C ALA A 403 3.24 -4.41 -11.78
N GLY A 404 2.51 -3.43 -12.32
CA GLY A 404 2.36 -2.11 -11.74
C GLY A 404 1.75 -2.14 -10.33
N ILE A 405 0.68 -2.92 -10.13
CA ILE A 405 0.04 -3.10 -8.82
C ILE A 405 1.00 -3.76 -7.83
N LEU A 406 1.64 -4.87 -8.22
CA LEU A 406 2.57 -5.59 -7.37
C LEU A 406 3.77 -4.74 -6.97
N LEU A 407 4.31 -3.95 -7.91
CA LEU A 407 5.39 -3.01 -7.63
C LEU A 407 4.93 -1.89 -6.69
N SER A 408 3.71 -1.37 -6.88
CA SER A 408 3.13 -0.37 -5.98
C SER A 408 2.96 -0.91 -4.56
N PHE A 409 2.52 -2.16 -4.42
CA PHE A 409 2.39 -2.84 -3.14
C PHE A 409 3.74 -3.10 -2.49
N ALA A 410 4.72 -3.60 -3.26
CA ALA A 410 6.07 -3.84 -2.78
C ALA A 410 6.73 -2.54 -2.26
N LEU A 411 6.65 -1.44 -3.02
CA LEU A 411 7.19 -0.15 -2.60
C LEU A 411 6.46 0.42 -1.39
N TYR A 412 5.14 0.22 -1.29
CA TYR A 412 4.39 0.61 -0.09
C TYR A 412 4.86 -0.17 1.13
N ILE A 413 4.94 -1.50 1.05
CA ILE A 413 5.44 -2.35 2.14
C ILE A 413 6.86 -1.96 2.54
N MET A 414 7.77 -1.79 1.57
CA MET A 414 9.16 -1.42 1.83
C MET A 414 9.27 -0.08 2.56
N ARG A 415 8.37 0.87 2.27
CA ARG A 415 8.32 2.16 2.96
C ARG A 415 7.77 2.03 4.38
N THR A 416 6.77 1.18 4.60
CA THR A 416 6.16 1.00 5.92
C THR A 416 6.92 0.04 6.82
N SER A 417 7.76 -0.84 6.26
CA SER A 417 8.60 -1.80 7.00
C SER A 417 9.81 -1.17 7.68
N ALA A 418 10.17 0.07 7.32
CA ALA A 418 11.26 0.82 7.92
C ALA A 418 10.73 2.10 8.60
N PRO A 419 9.88 1.98 9.64
CA PRO A 419 9.40 3.13 10.38
C PRO A 419 10.57 3.85 11.06
N ARG A 420 10.45 5.17 11.25
CA ARG A 420 11.52 5.94 11.89
C ARG A 420 11.54 5.65 13.38
N VAL A 421 12.71 5.27 13.89
CA VAL A 421 12.98 5.03 15.30
C VAL A 421 14.17 5.90 15.68
N TYR A 422 13.99 6.80 16.64
CA TYR A 422 15.06 7.70 17.05
C TYR A 422 14.91 8.15 18.51
N PRO A 423 16.02 8.48 19.19
CA PRO A 423 15.99 9.02 20.54
C PRO A 423 15.40 10.43 20.55
N VAL A 424 14.71 10.78 21.63
CA VAL A 424 14.12 12.10 21.83
C VAL A 424 14.44 12.63 23.22
N LEU A 425 14.52 13.94 23.32
CA LEU A 425 14.72 14.66 24.58
C LEU A 425 13.63 15.71 24.74
N PRO A 426 13.32 16.15 25.96
CA PRO A 426 12.46 17.30 26.16
C PRO A 426 12.99 18.56 25.43
N ASP A 427 12.07 19.39 24.96
CA ASP A 427 12.37 20.75 24.49
C ASP A 427 12.81 21.65 25.66
N ASP A 428 13.26 22.87 25.34
CA ASP A 428 13.85 23.76 26.35
C ASP A 428 12.84 24.18 27.45
N ASP A 429 11.54 24.13 27.13
CA ASP A 429 10.44 24.39 28.07
C ASP A 429 9.96 23.12 28.82
N PHE A 430 10.52 21.95 28.53
CA PHE A 430 10.14 20.64 29.07
C PHE A 430 8.67 20.27 28.88
N ARG A 431 8.07 20.66 27.76
CA ARG A 431 6.66 20.39 27.41
C ARG A 431 6.49 19.37 26.31
N HIS A 432 7.42 19.30 25.38
CA HIS A 432 7.37 18.38 24.25
C HIS A 432 8.66 17.60 24.14
N PHE A 433 8.58 16.42 23.55
CA PHE A 433 9.77 15.66 23.16
C PHE A 433 10.10 15.93 21.71
N VAL A 434 11.37 16.23 21.45
CA VAL A 434 11.92 16.54 20.14
C VAL A 434 13.18 15.73 19.90
N HIS A 435 13.42 15.36 18.64
CA HIS A 435 14.68 14.75 18.24
C HIS A 435 15.77 15.82 18.25
N ARG A 436 16.69 15.73 19.21
CA ARG A 436 17.80 16.68 19.42
C ARG A 436 19.10 15.92 19.31
N THR A 437 19.98 16.36 18.41
CA THR A 437 21.35 15.81 18.27
C THR A 437 22.41 16.76 18.83
N ASP A 438 21.99 17.96 19.25
CA ASP A 438 22.81 19.03 19.79
C ASP A 438 23.04 18.92 21.31
N VAL A 439 22.18 18.19 22.01
CA VAL A 439 22.23 18.01 23.47
C VAL A 439 22.56 16.56 23.81
N PRO A 440 23.48 16.31 24.74
CA PRO A 440 23.78 14.95 25.20
C PRO A 440 22.60 14.34 25.96
N GLU A 441 22.38 13.05 25.73
CA GLU A 441 21.31 12.27 26.35
C GLU A 441 21.58 11.93 27.83
N CYS A 442 20.56 11.45 28.53
CA CYS A 442 20.74 10.93 29.88
C CYS A 442 21.51 9.60 29.84
N PRO A 443 22.58 9.42 30.64
CA PRO A 443 23.35 8.17 30.63
C PRO A 443 22.57 6.99 31.23
N GLN A 444 21.48 7.22 31.98
CA GLN A 444 20.71 6.14 32.62
C GLN A 444 19.42 5.78 31.89
N LEU A 445 18.89 6.68 31.06
CA LEU A 445 17.54 6.60 30.54
C LEU A 445 17.53 6.97 29.06
N ALA A 446 17.11 6.02 28.22
CA ALA A 446 16.77 6.26 26.83
C ALA A 446 15.29 6.63 26.72
N ILE A 447 14.95 7.57 25.84
CA ILE A 447 13.57 7.85 25.46
C ILE A 447 13.50 7.75 23.93
N ILE A 448 12.82 6.73 23.42
CA ILE A 448 12.78 6.43 21.99
C ILE A 448 11.37 6.65 21.46
N ASP A 449 11.27 7.39 20.37
CA ASP A 449 10.01 7.58 19.64
C ASP A 449 9.95 6.64 18.44
N VAL A 450 8.85 5.89 18.31
CA VAL A 450 8.62 4.97 17.20
C VAL A 450 7.50 5.53 16.32
N LEU A 451 7.86 5.94 15.10
CA LEU A 451 6.95 6.55 14.14
C LEU A 451 6.53 5.56 13.06
N GLY A 452 5.54 4.73 13.38
CA GLY A 452 4.89 3.81 12.44
C GLY A 452 4.26 2.62 13.14
N ASP A 453 3.43 1.87 12.43
CA ASP A 453 2.73 0.71 12.99
C ASP A 453 3.68 -0.48 13.22
N LEU A 454 3.38 -1.29 14.24
CA LEU A 454 4.16 -2.48 14.60
C LEU A 454 3.50 -3.72 14.02
N TYR A 455 3.95 -4.13 12.84
CA TYR A 455 3.47 -5.35 12.19
C TYR A 455 4.63 -6.23 11.74
N PHE A 456 4.35 -7.46 11.31
CA PHE A 456 5.35 -8.46 10.90
C PHE A 456 6.45 -7.92 9.97
N GLY A 457 6.15 -6.92 9.12
CA GLY A 457 7.13 -6.30 8.22
C GLY A 457 8.03 -5.26 8.88
N ALA A 458 7.60 -4.62 9.96
CA ALA A 458 8.32 -3.51 10.61
C ALA A 458 9.08 -3.91 11.89
N VAL A 459 8.65 -5.00 12.55
CA VAL A 459 9.14 -5.37 13.89
C VAL A 459 10.65 -5.55 13.95
N ASN A 460 11.25 -6.23 12.98
CA ASN A 460 12.70 -6.48 12.98
C ASN A 460 13.50 -5.18 12.90
N HIS A 461 13.06 -4.23 12.06
CA HIS A 461 13.73 -2.93 11.94
C HIS A 461 13.64 -2.12 13.23
N VAL A 462 12.47 -2.12 13.87
CA VAL A 462 12.24 -1.40 15.13
C VAL A 462 13.07 -2.00 16.27
N GLU A 463 13.06 -3.33 16.39
CA GLU A 463 13.84 -4.05 17.40
C GLU A 463 15.34 -3.80 17.23
N GLU A 464 15.85 -3.95 16.01
CA GLU A 464 17.26 -3.71 15.69
C GLU A 464 17.66 -2.27 16.00
N ALA A 465 16.84 -1.28 15.64
CA ALA A 465 17.12 0.13 15.95
C ALA A 465 17.16 0.41 17.45
N ILE A 466 16.22 -0.13 18.23
CA ILE A 466 16.18 0.03 19.70
C ILE A 466 17.40 -0.65 20.34
N LEU A 467 17.72 -1.87 19.92
CA LEU A 467 18.83 -2.64 20.50
C LEU A 467 20.20 -2.09 20.08
N ALA A 468 20.33 -1.57 18.86
CA ALA A 468 21.53 -0.87 18.40
C ALA A 468 21.80 0.38 19.23
N HIS A 469 20.78 1.21 19.47
CA HIS A 469 20.90 2.38 20.35
C HIS A 469 21.29 1.97 21.78
N ALA A 470 20.70 0.89 22.30
CA ALA A 470 21.04 0.35 23.61
C ALA A 470 22.45 -0.25 23.67
N ALA A 471 23.02 -0.68 22.55
CA ALA A 471 24.39 -1.19 22.47
C ALA A 471 25.42 -0.05 22.40
N GLU A 472 25.08 1.04 21.71
CA GLU A 472 25.87 2.28 21.67
C GLU A 472 25.87 3.01 23.02
N ASN A 473 24.81 2.84 23.83
CA ASN A 473 24.65 3.46 25.14
C ASN A 473 24.46 2.41 26.28
N PRO A 474 25.49 1.62 26.65
CA PRO A 474 25.35 0.54 27.63
C PRO A 474 24.92 0.97 29.04
N GLU A 475 25.13 2.25 29.38
CA GLU A 475 24.74 2.81 30.68
C GLU A 475 23.23 3.06 30.77
N GLN A 476 22.54 3.21 29.62
CA GLN A 476 21.10 3.44 29.53
C GLN A 476 20.32 2.15 29.79
N ARG A 477 20.20 1.79 31.07
CA ARG A 477 19.50 0.57 31.48
C ARG A 477 17.99 0.71 31.46
N PHE A 478 17.46 1.93 31.42
CA PHE A 478 16.01 2.16 31.40
C PHE A 478 15.59 2.74 30.05
N LEU A 479 14.43 2.31 29.56
CA LEU A 479 13.86 2.78 28.30
C LEU A 479 12.44 3.31 28.53
N ILE A 480 12.14 4.50 28.01
CA ILE A 480 10.77 4.95 27.78
C ILE A 480 10.50 4.82 26.28
N LEU A 481 9.55 3.96 25.91
CA LEU A 481 9.07 3.79 24.55
C LEU A 481 7.85 4.68 24.33
N ARG A 482 7.97 5.68 23.44
CA ARG A 482 6.87 6.54 23.03
C ARG A 482 6.16 5.90 21.83
N MET A 483 4.90 5.53 22.03
CA MET A 483 4.07 4.82 21.04
C MET A 483 2.99 5.73 20.41
N ASN A 484 3.24 7.04 20.38
CA ASN A 484 2.25 8.07 20.02
C ASN A 484 1.69 7.95 18.58
N ARG A 485 2.47 7.40 17.64
CA ARG A 485 2.11 7.25 16.22
C ARG A 485 1.93 5.78 15.82
N ILE A 486 1.75 4.90 16.81
CA ILE A 486 1.46 3.48 16.60
C ILE A 486 -0.05 3.30 16.71
N ASN A 487 -0.72 3.21 15.57
CA ASN A 487 -2.17 3.03 15.51
C ASN A 487 -2.54 1.55 15.44
N HIS A 488 -1.65 0.74 14.85
CA HIS A 488 -1.81 -0.69 14.71
C HIS A 488 -0.60 -1.43 15.25
N CYS A 489 -0.89 -2.52 15.97
CA CYS A 489 0.08 -3.50 16.42
C CYS A 489 -0.51 -4.87 16.10
N ASP A 490 0.28 -5.78 15.52
CA ASP A 490 -0.12 -7.18 15.39
C ASP A 490 0.56 -8.04 16.47
N PHE A 491 0.33 -9.36 16.43
CA PHE A 491 0.91 -10.29 17.39
C PHE A 491 2.45 -10.35 17.30
N SER A 492 3.02 -10.21 16.10
CA SER A 492 4.47 -10.10 15.91
C SER A 492 5.01 -8.84 16.59
N GLY A 493 4.26 -7.74 16.54
CA GLY A 493 4.54 -6.51 17.29
C GLY A 493 4.62 -6.75 18.80
N ILE A 494 3.66 -7.48 19.37
CA ILE A 494 3.68 -7.84 20.79
C ILE A 494 4.92 -8.66 21.14
N HIS A 495 5.23 -9.70 20.35
CA HIS A 495 6.40 -10.56 20.60
C HIS A 495 7.71 -9.77 20.52
N MET A 496 7.82 -8.80 19.60
CA MET A 496 8.97 -7.91 19.52
C MET A 496 9.09 -7.04 20.79
N LEU A 497 7.99 -6.47 21.28
CA LEU A 497 7.99 -5.69 22.52
C LEU A 497 8.42 -6.55 23.72
N GLU A 498 7.97 -7.81 23.81
CA GLU A 498 8.44 -8.76 24.83
C GLU A 498 9.95 -9.01 24.73
N GLY A 499 10.47 -9.10 23.51
CA GLY A 499 11.91 -9.20 23.23
C GLY A 499 12.69 -8.00 23.76
N VAL A 500 12.23 -6.79 23.45
CA VAL A 500 12.83 -5.53 23.95
C VAL A 500 12.78 -5.47 25.48
N VAL A 501 11.63 -5.78 26.10
CA VAL A 501 11.48 -5.79 27.57
C VAL A 501 12.46 -6.78 28.21
N ARG A 502 12.55 -8.00 27.69
CA ARG A 502 13.49 -9.01 28.17
C ARG A 502 14.94 -8.52 28.06
N ALA A 503 15.33 -7.95 26.92
CA ALA A 503 16.69 -7.47 26.69
C ALA A 503 17.10 -6.36 27.68
N TYR A 504 16.20 -5.44 28.02
CA TYR A 504 16.47 -4.39 29.02
C TYR A 504 16.48 -4.93 30.45
N ARG A 505 15.59 -5.88 30.78
CA ARG A 505 15.56 -6.52 32.12
C ARG A 505 16.78 -7.38 32.40
N GLU A 506 17.28 -8.12 31.40
CA GLU A 506 18.52 -8.90 31.50
C GLU A 506 19.75 -8.01 31.80
N ARG A 507 19.73 -6.75 31.37
CA ARG A 507 20.76 -5.73 31.68
C ARG A 507 20.57 -5.07 33.05
N GLY A 508 19.56 -5.49 33.81
CA GLY A 508 19.25 -4.99 35.15
C GLY A 508 18.56 -3.62 35.14
N GLY A 509 17.81 -3.30 34.08
CA GLY A 509 16.88 -2.17 34.09
C GLY A 509 15.48 -2.58 33.66
N ASP A 510 14.73 -1.68 33.02
CA ASP A 510 13.31 -1.91 32.71
C ASP A 510 12.79 -1.01 31.59
N VAL A 511 11.61 -1.34 31.06
CA VAL A 511 10.96 -0.61 29.96
C VAL A 511 9.63 -0.02 30.42
N PHE A 512 9.39 1.24 30.05
CA PHE A 512 8.16 1.97 30.30
C PHE A 512 7.53 2.37 28.97
N VAL A 513 6.20 2.43 28.92
CA VAL A 513 5.47 2.76 27.70
C VAL A 513 4.55 3.95 27.94
N VAL A 514 4.51 4.87 26.97
CA VAL A 514 3.60 6.03 27.00
C VAL A 514 2.87 6.22 25.68
N ARG A 515 1.71 6.88 25.76
CA ARG A 515 0.88 7.27 24.60
C ARG A 515 0.43 6.09 23.72
N VAL A 516 0.07 4.97 24.33
CA VAL A 516 -0.49 3.81 23.61
C VAL A 516 -1.88 4.14 23.06
N SER A 517 -2.12 3.85 21.78
CA SER A 517 -3.45 4.01 21.20
C SER A 517 -4.44 2.96 21.75
N PRO A 518 -5.76 3.27 21.85
CA PRO A 518 -6.73 2.33 22.41
C PRO A 518 -6.78 0.96 21.71
N ALA A 519 -6.56 0.93 20.39
CA ALA A 519 -6.52 -0.31 19.62
C ALA A 519 -5.33 -1.19 20.01
N VAL A 520 -4.15 -0.59 20.19
CA VAL A 520 -2.93 -1.30 20.62
C VAL A 520 -3.05 -1.75 22.08
N GLN A 521 -3.60 -0.91 22.96
CA GLN A 521 -3.84 -1.27 24.36
C GLN A 521 -4.77 -2.49 24.46
N HIS A 522 -5.85 -2.52 23.67
CA HIS A 522 -6.75 -3.68 23.66
C HIS A 522 -6.02 -4.97 23.29
N LEU A 523 -5.14 -4.93 22.28
CA LEU A 523 -4.33 -6.07 21.91
C LEU A 523 -3.38 -6.47 23.05
N MET A 524 -2.63 -5.53 23.62
CA MET A 524 -1.72 -5.77 24.76
C MET A 524 -2.42 -6.43 25.95
N ASN A 525 -3.66 -6.03 26.23
CA ASN A 525 -4.44 -6.58 27.33
C ASN A 525 -4.93 -8.00 27.00
N SER A 526 -5.36 -8.23 25.76
CA SER A 526 -5.84 -9.54 25.30
C SER A 526 -4.74 -10.59 25.20
N THR A 527 -3.51 -10.19 24.85
CA THR A 527 -2.35 -11.08 24.76
C THR A 527 -1.66 -11.30 26.11
N GLY A 528 -1.98 -10.48 27.12
CA GLY A 528 -1.35 -10.52 28.43
C GLY A 528 -0.05 -9.71 28.54
N PHE A 529 0.34 -8.99 27.49
CA PHE A 529 1.52 -8.13 27.48
C PHE A 529 1.48 -7.08 28.61
N GLU A 530 0.31 -6.50 28.88
CA GLU A 530 0.14 -5.51 29.96
C GLU A 530 0.55 -6.09 31.33
N ARG A 531 0.22 -7.36 31.60
CA ARG A 531 0.62 -8.04 32.84
C ARG A 531 2.09 -8.43 32.83
N TYR A 532 2.63 -8.78 31.66
CA TYR A 532 4.04 -9.10 31.49
C TYR A 532 4.96 -7.88 31.73
N LEU A 533 4.55 -6.72 31.22
CA LEU A 533 5.24 -5.46 31.47
C LEU A 533 5.05 -5.01 32.92
N GLY A 534 3.81 -5.03 33.41
CA GLY A 534 3.44 -4.49 34.72
C GLY A 534 2.53 -3.28 34.57
N LEU A 535 1.49 -3.19 35.39
CA LEU A 535 0.51 -2.10 35.32
C LEU A 535 1.13 -0.73 35.64
N ASP A 536 2.15 -0.72 36.50
CA ASP A 536 2.90 0.49 36.89
C ASP A 536 3.91 0.96 35.83
N HIS A 537 3.91 0.36 34.64
CA HIS A 537 4.83 0.72 33.55
C HIS A 537 4.15 1.47 32.40
N PHE A 538 2.84 1.65 32.49
CA PHE A 538 2.05 2.47 31.57
C PHE A 538 1.75 3.81 32.21
N HIS A 539 2.25 4.89 31.60
CA HIS A 539 2.07 6.23 32.15
C HIS A 539 1.61 7.26 31.13
N SER A 540 1.07 8.35 31.67
CA SER A 540 0.93 9.59 30.92
C SER A 540 2.31 10.21 30.66
N GLU A 541 2.41 10.94 29.56
CA GLU A 541 3.66 11.58 29.14
C GLU A 541 4.14 12.65 30.12
N ASP A 542 3.23 13.28 30.85
CA ASP A 542 3.56 14.34 31.82
C ASP A 542 4.14 13.78 33.13
N GLU A 543 3.77 12.55 33.49
CA GLU A 543 4.15 11.92 34.76
C GLU A 543 5.33 10.97 34.62
N ILE A 544 5.57 10.41 33.42
CA ILE A 544 6.55 9.32 33.24
C ILE A 544 7.96 9.72 33.67
N ILE A 545 8.45 10.91 33.28
CA ILE A 545 9.81 11.33 33.63
C ILE A 545 9.91 11.46 35.16
N SER A 546 8.93 12.11 35.79
CA SER A 546 8.92 12.29 37.24
C SER A 546 8.89 10.94 37.97
N HIS A 547 8.06 10.01 37.50
CA HIS A 547 7.97 8.65 38.05
C HIS A 547 9.32 7.93 37.95
N VAL A 548 9.87 7.81 36.74
CA VAL A 548 11.12 7.10 36.48
C VAL A 548 12.29 7.77 37.20
N PHE A 549 12.37 9.10 37.19
CA PHE A 549 13.44 9.84 37.84
C PHE A 549 13.47 9.65 39.37
N HIS A 550 12.31 9.65 40.03
CA HIS A 550 12.26 9.56 41.49
C HIS A 550 12.28 8.13 42.03
N ARG A 551 11.74 7.16 41.28
CA ARG A 551 11.58 5.78 41.76
C ARG A 551 12.62 4.82 41.19
N THR A 552 13.07 5.06 39.97
CA THR A 552 13.81 4.08 39.16
C THR A 552 15.26 4.47 38.94
N LEU A 553 15.55 5.73 38.58
CA LEU A 553 16.94 6.17 38.32
C LEU A 553 17.77 6.22 39.61
N ASP A 554 19.04 5.82 39.51
CA ASP A 554 19.99 5.90 40.65
C ASP A 554 20.43 7.35 40.90
N PRO A 555 20.05 7.96 42.05
CA PRO A 555 20.43 9.33 42.37
C PRO A 555 21.95 9.53 42.46
N ALA A 556 22.70 8.48 42.77
CA ALA A 556 24.16 8.55 42.84
C ALA A 556 24.77 8.83 41.47
N VAL A 557 24.29 8.14 40.43
CA VAL A 557 24.74 8.39 39.06
C VAL A 557 24.30 9.79 38.63
N CYS A 558 23.05 10.16 38.91
CA CYS A 558 22.52 11.50 38.62
C CYS A 558 23.33 12.64 39.24
N ILE A 559 23.87 12.47 40.47
CA ILE A 559 24.59 13.51 41.21
C ILE A 559 26.09 13.49 40.91
N TYR A 560 26.72 12.30 40.90
CA TYR A 560 28.18 12.17 40.91
C TYR A 560 28.78 11.77 39.56
N GLU A 561 27.98 11.30 38.60
CA GLU A 561 28.51 10.74 37.33
C GLU A 561 27.95 11.42 36.08
N CYS A 562 26.71 11.92 36.14
CA CYS A 562 26.03 12.50 35.00
C CYS A 562 26.24 14.03 34.95
N PRO A 563 27.03 14.57 34.00
CA PRO A 563 27.18 16.02 33.83
C PRO A 563 25.97 16.67 33.13
N HIS A 564 25.08 15.86 32.55
CA HIS A 564 24.00 16.34 31.70
C HIS A 564 22.74 16.73 32.48
N ARG A 565 22.02 17.73 31.97
CA ARG A 565 20.74 18.21 32.49
C ARG A 565 19.63 18.01 31.47
N ALA A 566 19.34 16.75 31.16
CA ALA A 566 18.38 16.36 30.12
C ALA A 566 16.89 16.61 30.49
N PHE A 567 16.56 16.65 31.78
CA PHE A 567 15.17 16.69 32.27
C PHE A 567 14.93 17.86 33.24
N ARG A 568 13.68 18.28 33.39
CA ARG A 568 13.28 19.32 34.35
C ARG A 568 13.67 18.96 35.78
N GLU A 569 13.47 17.71 36.14
CA GLU A 569 13.71 17.14 37.47
C GLU A 569 15.19 17.16 37.85
N CYS A 570 16.10 17.17 36.86
CA CYS A 570 17.54 17.23 37.10
C CYS A 570 18.13 18.64 37.03
N GLN A 571 17.35 19.67 36.70
CA GLN A 571 17.86 21.06 36.62
C GLN A 571 18.35 21.57 37.98
N ASN A 572 17.67 21.21 39.06
CA ASN A 572 18.02 21.64 40.42
C ASN A 572 18.90 20.64 41.18
N LEU A 573 19.33 19.54 40.53
CA LEU A 573 20.24 18.61 41.18
C LEU A 573 21.63 19.22 41.36
N PRO A 574 22.26 19.05 42.55
CA PRO A 574 23.64 19.47 42.78
C PRO A 574 24.59 18.49 42.08
N LYS A 575 24.81 18.68 40.77
CA LYS A 575 25.77 17.89 39.99
C LYS A 575 27.17 18.12 40.53
N ARG A 576 27.81 17.06 41.03
CA ARG A 576 29.12 17.03 41.70
C ARG A 576 30.07 16.09 40.97
N VAL A 577 30.14 16.25 39.65
CA VAL A 577 30.93 15.39 38.76
C VAL A 577 32.44 15.67 38.89
N ASP A 578 32.80 16.89 39.33
CA ASP A 578 34.18 17.35 39.45
C ASP A 578 34.79 17.22 40.86
N VAL A 579 34.15 16.48 41.77
CA VAL A 579 34.75 16.22 43.09
C VAL A 579 35.92 15.26 42.91
N ALA A 580 37.13 15.81 42.84
CA ALA A 580 38.39 15.14 42.48
C ALA A 580 38.71 13.84 43.26
N ASP A 581 38.04 13.60 44.40
CA ASP A 581 38.30 12.46 45.29
C ASP A 581 37.23 11.36 45.26
N VAL A 582 36.17 11.47 44.44
CA VAL A 582 35.14 10.41 44.32
C VAL A 582 35.33 9.63 43.01
N PRO A 583 35.96 8.44 43.04
CA PRO A 583 36.20 7.67 41.82
C PRO A 583 34.90 7.19 41.17
N ARG A 584 34.86 7.13 39.84
CA ARG A 584 33.74 6.49 39.14
C ARG A 584 33.73 5.02 39.52
N LEU A 585 32.55 4.40 39.64
CA LEU A 585 32.46 3.02 40.11
C LEU A 585 33.20 2.07 39.15
N ALA A 586 33.20 2.39 37.85
CA ALA A 586 33.94 1.67 36.82
C ALA A 586 35.47 1.70 37.02
N ASP A 587 36.00 2.73 37.71
CA ASP A 587 37.43 2.91 37.96
C ASP A 587 37.90 2.21 39.25
N ILE A 588 36.97 1.62 40.02
CA ILE A 588 37.26 0.94 41.28
C ILE A 588 37.45 -0.57 41.00
N PRO A 589 38.64 -1.15 41.25
CA PRO A 589 38.86 -2.58 41.07
C PRO A 589 37.92 -3.41 41.98
N ASP A 590 37.18 -4.36 41.42
CA ASP A 590 36.22 -5.20 42.15
C ASP A 590 36.87 -6.01 43.30
N THR A 591 38.19 -6.21 43.27
CA THR A 591 38.94 -7.06 44.21
C THR A 591 39.37 -6.42 45.52
N ARG A 592 39.05 -5.14 45.79
CA ARG A 592 39.54 -4.43 47.00
C ARG A 592 38.51 -4.11 48.08
N ILE A 593 37.21 -4.13 47.77
CA ILE A 593 36.19 -3.74 48.75
C ILE A 593 35.56 -4.98 49.36
N GLU A 594 35.80 -5.20 50.65
CA GLU A 594 35.11 -6.24 51.39
C GLU A 594 33.60 -5.97 51.41
N THR A 595 32.79 -7.00 51.17
CA THR A 595 31.33 -6.88 51.21
C THR A 595 30.74 -7.82 52.22
N ILE A 596 29.83 -7.31 53.05
CA ILE A 596 29.12 -8.09 54.06
C ILE A 596 27.67 -8.35 53.60
N PRO A 597 27.19 -9.60 53.65
CA PRO A 597 25.77 -9.92 53.42
C PRO A 597 24.84 -9.34 54.50
N PRO A 598 23.57 -9.00 54.16
CA PRO A 598 22.59 -8.46 55.12
C PRO A 598 22.36 -9.31 56.37
N ASP A 599 22.23 -10.63 56.21
CA ASP A 599 22.00 -11.59 57.28
C ASP A 599 23.18 -11.67 58.26
N VAL A 600 24.41 -11.60 57.75
CA VAL A 600 25.62 -11.61 58.58
C VAL A 600 25.73 -10.32 59.38
N LEU A 601 25.49 -9.16 58.75
CA LEU A 601 25.50 -7.87 59.44
C LEU A 601 24.43 -7.83 60.54
N TRP A 602 23.23 -8.34 60.24
CA TRP A 602 22.14 -8.43 61.21
C TRP A 602 22.52 -9.25 62.45
N GLN A 603 23.14 -10.41 62.25
CA GLN A 603 23.63 -11.24 63.35
C GLN A 603 24.70 -10.53 64.17
N GLN A 604 25.64 -9.83 63.52
CA GLN A 604 26.69 -9.07 64.20
C GLN A 604 26.14 -7.90 65.04
N LEU A 605 25.04 -7.27 64.60
CA LEU A 605 24.42 -6.19 65.35
C LEU A 605 23.67 -6.66 66.60
N ARG A 606 23.29 -7.94 66.67
CA ARG A 606 22.46 -8.54 67.75
C ARG A 606 23.20 -9.50 68.68
N ASN A 607 24.18 -10.25 68.20
CA ASN A 607 24.90 -11.25 68.98
C ASN A 607 26.18 -10.66 69.59
N GLY A 608 26.08 -10.16 70.82
CA GLY A 608 27.18 -9.52 71.56
C GLY A 608 28.20 -10.46 72.21
N GLN A 609 28.71 -11.49 71.52
CA GLN A 609 29.80 -12.33 72.06
C GLN A 609 31.03 -12.36 71.15
N GLY A 610 32.09 -11.64 71.55
CA GLY A 610 33.47 -11.87 71.12
C GLY A 610 34.01 -11.05 69.94
N THR A 611 33.21 -10.24 69.26
CA THR A 611 33.68 -9.31 68.20
C THR A 611 33.18 -7.89 68.45
N PRO A 612 33.99 -6.84 68.16
CA PRO A 612 33.55 -5.45 68.32
C PRO A 612 32.38 -5.16 67.37
N ARG A 613 31.27 -4.66 67.93
CA ARG A 613 30.05 -4.31 67.18
C ARG A 613 30.38 -3.32 66.05
N PRO A 614 30.04 -3.62 64.79
CA PRO A 614 30.38 -2.73 63.68
C PRO A 614 29.60 -1.42 63.76
N LEU A 615 30.28 -0.32 63.41
CA LEU A 615 29.64 0.97 63.19
C LEU A 615 29.02 0.98 61.79
N VAL A 616 27.69 1.08 61.73
CA VAL A 616 26.97 1.20 60.46
C VAL A 616 26.87 2.67 60.08
N LEU A 617 27.51 3.04 58.97
CA LEU A 617 27.47 4.39 58.43
C LEU A 617 26.59 4.42 57.17
N ASP A 618 25.49 5.15 57.24
CA ASP A 618 24.61 5.36 56.09
C ASP A 618 25.11 6.56 55.28
N VAL A 619 25.61 6.29 54.07
CA VAL A 619 26.14 7.32 53.17
C VAL A 619 25.10 7.86 52.18
N ARG A 620 23.82 7.58 52.42
CA ARG A 620 22.71 8.14 51.61
C ARG A 620 22.43 9.60 51.96
N GLU A 621 21.55 10.21 51.18
CA GLU A 621 21.04 11.55 51.48
C GLU A 621 20.02 11.50 52.62
N PRO A 622 19.84 12.59 53.41
CA PRO A 622 18.91 12.63 54.54
C PRO A 622 17.46 12.26 54.22
N ARG A 623 17.02 12.43 52.96
CA ARG A 623 15.69 12.03 52.51
C ARG A 623 15.52 10.51 52.44
N GLU A 624 16.56 9.79 52.02
CA GLU A 624 16.53 8.33 51.87
C GLU A 624 16.65 7.65 53.23
N PHE A 625 17.47 8.21 54.13
CA PHE A 625 17.62 7.72 55.50
C PHE A 625 16.29 7.77 56.29
N ARG A 626 15.54 8.86 56.13
CA ARG A 626 14.22 9.05 56.75
C ARG A 626 13.13 8.10 56.25
N GLN A 627 13.29 7.51 55.07
CA GLN A 627 12.33 6.54 54.53
C GLN A 627 12.49 5.14 55.13
N GLY A 628 13.62 4.87 55.78
CA GLY A 628 13.95 3.59 56.38
C GLY A 628 15.47 3.39 56.39
N HIS A 629 16.02 2.93 57.51
CA HIS A 629 17.45 2.69 57.70
C HIS A 629 17.68 1.50 58.64
N ILE A 630 18.90 0.98 58.65
CA ILE A 630 19.30 -0.11 59.56
C ILE A 630 19.29 0.42 61.00
N PRO A 631 18.77 -0.34 61.98
CA PRO A 631 18.82 0.06 63.39
C PRO A 631 20.23 0.43 63.85
N ASP A 632 20.35 1.49 64.65
CA ASP A 632 21.61 2.07 65.15
C ASP A 632 22.58 2.61 64.07
N ALA A 633 22.14 2.79 62.82
CA ALA A 633 22.97 3.40 61.78
C ALA A 633 23.13 4.92 61.96
N GLU A 634 24.34 5.42 61.79
CA GLU A 634 24.63 6.86 61.80
C GLU A 634 24.62 7.43 60.38
N LEU A 635 23.88 8.52 60.16
CA LEU A 635 23.81 9.21 58.87
C LEU A 635 25.05 10.08 58.64
N LEU A 636 25.89 9.68 57.69
CA LEU A 636 27.04 10.45 57.24
C LEU A 636 27.07 10.46 55.70
N PRO A 637 26.33 11.39 55.05
CA PRO A 637 26.17 11.41 53.61
C PRO A 637 27.52 11.43 52.88
N LEU A 638 27.62 10.72 51.76
CA LEU A 638 28.88 10.54 51.02
C LEU A 638 29.69 11.85 50.87
N PRO A 639 29.12 12.99 50.45
CA PRO A 639 29.91 14.23 50.31
C PRO A 639 30.53 14.72 51.62
N ARG A 640 29.84 14.52 52.73
CA ARG A 640 30.31 14.92 54.06
C ARG A 640 31.39 13.97 54.56
N LEU A 641 31.26 12.68 54.26
CA LEU A 641 32.32 11.69 54.49
C LEU A 641 33.59 12.03 53.69
N MET A 642 33.46 12.54 52.47
CA MET A 642 34.61 12.92 51.64
C MET A 642 35.22 14.26 52.04
N ALA A 643 34.41 15.23 52.46
CA ALA A 643 34.87 16.58 52.81
C ALA A 643 35.47 16.68 54.22
N ALA A 644 35.10 15.76 55.12
CA ALA A 644 35.67 15.70 56.45
C ALA A 644 36.79 14.64 56.49
N ASN A 645 37.90 14.94 57.17
CA ASN A 645 38.64 13.91 57.89
C ASN A 645 37.73 13.43 59.03
N ALA A 646 36.66 12.71 58.70
CA ALA A 646 35.67 12.27 59.66
C ALA A 646 36.41 11.49 60.74
N ASP A 647 36.32 11.97 61.99
CA ASP A 647 36.95 11.34 63.14
C ASP A 647 36.18 10.06 63.48
N LEU A 648 36.44 9.04 62.68
CA LEU A 648 35.80 7.74 62.80
C LEU A 648 36.57 6.90 63.82
N PRO A 649 35.92 6.15 64.71
CA PRO A 649 36.60 5.31 65.69
C PRO A 649 37.58 4.33 65.01
N ALA A 650 38.82 4.27 65.47
CA ALA A 650 39.90 3.43 64.89
C ALA A 650 39.83 1.95 65.32
N ASP A 651 39.06 1.68 66.37
CA ASP A 651 38.96 0.41 67.09
C ASP A 651 37.74 -0.43 66.69
N ARG A 652 36.84 0.08 65.83
CA ARG A 652 35.62 -0.63 65.41
C ARG A 652 35.58 -0.89 63.89
N PRO A 653 35.08 -2.07 63.45
CA PRO A 653 34.79 -2.32 62.04
C PRO A 653 33.70 -1.35 61.54
N ILE A 654 33.85 -0.83 60.32
CA ILE A 654 32.88 0.10 59.72
C ILE A 654 32.17 -0.62 58.57
N VAL A 655 30.84 -0.55 58.58
CA VAL A 655 30.00 -1.07 57.50
C VAL A 655 29.25 0.07 56.85
N LEU A 656 29.57 0.34 55.59
CA LEU A 656 28.96 1.41 54.81
C LEU A 656 27.72 0.93 54.09
N VAL A 657 26.64 1.70 54.21
CA VAL A 657 25.34 1.37 53.66
C VAL A 657 24.90 2.47 52.70
N CYS A 658 24.37 2.06 51.56
CA CYS A 658 23.63 2.96 50.68
C CYS A 658 22.43 2.25 50.06
N ARG A 659 21.71 2.87 49.11
CA ARG A 659 20.52 2.25 48.51
C ARG A 659 20.83 0.90 47.82
N GLY A 660 21.76 0.88 46.87
CA GLY A 660 22.06 -0.29 46.03
C GLY A 660 23.53 -0.71 45.98
N GLY A 661 24.35 -0.28 46.94
CA GLY A 661 25.78 -0.65 47.05
C GLY A 661 26.79 0.26 46.33
N ARG A 662 26.39 1.08 45.34
CA ARG A 662 27.34 1.92 44.58
C ARG A 662 28.03 3.00 45.41
N ARG A 663 27.27 3.79 46.19
CA ARG A 663 27.82 4.86 47.04
C ARG A 663 28.64 4.31 48.20
N SER A 664 28.19 3.23 48.83
CA SER A 664 28.92 2.59 49.94
C SER A 664 30.24 1.99 49.46
N ARG A 665 30.29 1.41 48.25
CA ARG A 665 31.55 0.97 47.64
C ARG A 665 32.53 2.12 47.39
N ARG A 666 32.05 3.26 46.86
CA ARG A 666 32.88 4.47 46.71
C ARG A 666 33.42 4.97 48.05
N ALA A 667 32.56 5.09 49.04
CA ALA A 667 32.95 5.46 50.39
C ALA A 667 34.00 4.49 50.96
N ALA A 668 33.81 3.18 50.76
CA ALA A 668 34.72 2.15 51.27
C ALA A 668 36.10 2.28 50.64
N TYR A 669 36.16 2.44 49.31
CA TYR A 669 37.41 2.64 48.60
C TYR A 669 38.16 3.89 49.07
N VAL A 670 37.44 5.00 49.27
CA VAL A 670 38.07 6.25 49.73
C VAL A 670 38.60 6.10 51.16
N LEU A 671 37.82 5.50 52.08
CA LEU A 671 38.31 5.23 53.43
C LEU A 671 39.53 4.31 53.45
N GLN A 672 39.53 3.25 52.61
CA GLN A 672 40.67 2.36 52.45
C GLN A 672 41.91 3.09 51.92
N ARG A 673 41.76 3.98 50.93
CA ARG A 673 42.85 4.80 50.40
C ARG A 673 43.41 5.78 51.44
N SER A 674 42.56 6.25 52.35
CA SER A 674 42.94 7.10 53.47
C SER A 674 43.53 6.33 54.67
N GLY A 675 43.85 5.03 54.50
CA GLY A 675 44.56 4.21 55.49
C GLY A 675 43.66 3.37 56.42
N ARG A 676 42.34 3.30 56.19
CA ARG A 676 41.43 2.47 56.98
C ARG A 676 41.27 1.07 56.39
N SER A 677 41.84 0.06 57.03
CA SER A 677 41.75 -1.33 56.54
C SER A 677 40.47 -2.07 56.92
N ASN A 678 39.78 -1.68 58.01
CA ASN A 678 38.61 -2.40 58.55
C ASN A 678 37.27 -1.78 58.07
N VAL A 679 37.06 -1.77 56.75
CA VAL A 679 35.88 -1.15 56.12
C VAL A 679 35.25 -2.12 55.13
N ALA A 680 33.96 -2.41 55.33
CA ALA A 680 33.16 -3.22 54.42
C ALA A 680 31.96 -2.41 53.89
N ALA A 681 31.46 -2.78 52.71
CA ALA A 681 30.21 -2.26 52.17
C ALA A 681 29.10 -3.31 52.28
N LEU A 682 27.89 -2.91 52.68
CA LEU A 682 26.74 -3.81 52.67
C LEU A 682 26.44 -4.26 51.24
N ARG A 683 26.48 -5.57 51.01
CA ARG A 683 26.22 -6.18 49.69
C ARG A 683 24.79 -5.90 49.28
N GLY A 684 24.61 -5.24 48.13
CA GLY A 684 23.28 -4.87 47.60
C GLY A 684 22.60 -3.70 48.33
N GLY A 685 23.22 -3.13 49.37
CA GLY A 685 22.69 -1.97 50.10
C GLY A 685 21.35 -2.24 50.80
N MET A 686 20.58 -1.17 51.03
CA MET A 686 19.25 -1.24 51.64
C MET A 686 18.26 -2.05 50.81
N LEU A 687 18.37 -2.09 49.48
CA LEU A 687 17.49 -2.93 48.66
C LEU A 687 17.61 -4.42 48.99
N ALA A 688 18.84 -4.90 49.23
CA ALA A 688 19.07 -6.28 49.66
C ALA A 688 18.68 -6.51 51.13
N TRP A 689 18.82 -5.49 51.98
CA TRP A 689 18.35 -5.52 53.36
C TRP A 689 16.81 -5.68 53.44
N GLU A 690 16.09 -4.92 52.63
CA GLU A 690 14.63 -4.97 52.49
C GLU A 690 14.18 -6.31 51.90
N ALA A 691 14.83 -6.78 50.84
CA ALA A 691 14.55 -8.08 50.23
C ALA A 691 14.77 -9.26 51.19
N ALA A 692 15.68 -9.12 52.16
CA ALA A 692 15.93 -10.11 53.21
C ALA A 692 14.91 -10.03 54.37
N GLY A 693 13.96 -9.09 54.35
CA GLY A 693 12.93 -8.95 55.39
C GLY A 693 13.46 -8.40 56.72
N LEU A 694 14.55 -7.64 56.71
CA LEU A 694 15.26 -7.17 57.93
C LEU A 694 14.88 -5.73 58.35
N LEU A 695 13.78 -5.19 57.82
CA LEU A 695 13.27 -3.89 58.27
C LEU A 695 12.60 -4.03 59.65
N GLU A 696 12.97 -3.15 60.59
CA GLU A 696 12.29 -3.02 61.88
C GLU A 696 11.59 -1.67 61.99
N ALA A 697 10.51 -1.62 62.76
CA ALA A 697 9.94 -0.36 63.19
C ALA A 697 10.93 0.29 64.18
N ILE A 698 11.38 1.50 63.86
CA ILE A 698 12.20 2.35 64.72
C ILE A 698 11.28 3.47 65.20
N ASP A 699 11.22 3.73 66.51
CA ASP A 699 10.37 4.76 67.14
C ASP A 699 10.64 6.19 66.65
#